data_AF-A0A2V5T2R9-F1
#
_entry.id   AF-A0A2V5T2R9-F1
#
_cell.length_a   1.000
_cell.length_b   1.000
_cell.length_c   1.000
_cell.angle_alpha   90.00
_cell.angle_beta   90.00
_cell.angle_gamma   90.00
#
_symmetry.space_group_name_H-M   'P 1'
#
loop_
_entity.id
_entity.type
_entity.pdbx_description
1 polymer ?
#
loop_
_entity_poly.entity_id
_entity_poly.type
_entity_poly.pdbx_seq_one_letter_code
_entity_poly.pdbx_strand_id
1 'polypeptide(L)'
;MSSDLHPLESLLRQRIVVLDGAMGTMIQRYKLSEEDYRGKRFRDWKGKDLKGSLELLLLTKPEIIEEIHTQYLEAGADIIETNTFSATTMGLHDFLFAGEPPAARKDQKFFQRVIDDADLRALVHEMNVAAAKIARRAAERVANQTGTRRFVAGSIGPLPVTASISPDVNDPAFRAVTFDQLKQTYFDQAKALVEGGVDFLLVETIFDTLNAKAALFAIAEVFEKTGKKVPLMISGTVTDRSGRTLSGQTVEAFLVSIAHAQPLIVGLNCSLGPDEMEPYVEELARISPYFVSAYPNAGLPDPLSETGFPETPETFAPKLVTWAENGWLNLAGGCCGTTPEHIRAIAKAVRGCKPRRVESHVPGSAREARALAGADVIANSDQDSRSPSMLQLSGLEPLNITPDFGFAVIGERTNITGSPKFSKLILAGDFEGALTVARQQVQGGANLLDVNMDEGMIDSEAAMTRFLNLIGSEPEIARIPVVIDSSKWSVIESGLKCVQGKAVVNSISLKNGEEEFLRQARLIRRYGAAVIVMAFDERGQADSFERKIEICARAYDLLRKQANVPANDIIFDPNILTVATGLEEHRNYAVDFIEATRWIKRKLPGARVSGGVSNISFSFRGNNTVREAMHAAFLFHAIRAGLDMGIVNAGQLAVYEEIEPELRERVQDVLLNRQDDATERLVDFAERVKAKGKTPVKDEAWRAEPVEERLKHALVKGIIDYIDIDTEEARQRCRRPLEVIEGPLMAGMGVVGDLFGAGKMFLPQVVKSARVMKKAVAYLMPFMDAEKSAGAKPQGRIVMATVKGDVHDIGKNIVGVVLQCNNYEVIDLGVMVPAAKILETARAKKADAIGLSGLITPSLDEMVHVAQEMERERFELPLLIGGATTSRAHTAVKIAPHYGASTVHVVDASRAVGVVNSLLNEQLRPEFDANTRAEYAQLRDRHAARAREKKLLTLGSLPVIRLRPA
;
A
#
# COMPACT_ATOMS: atom_id res chain seq x y z
N MET A 1 23.02 32.43 -4.49
CA MET A 1 23.00 31.25 -3.59
C MET A 1 23.12 30.03 -4.49
N SER A 2 24.30 29.41 -4.60
CA SER A 2 24.42 28.18 -5.42
C SER A 2 23.66 27.08 -4.70
N SER A 3 22.60 26.56 -5.29
CA SER A 3 21.88 25.42 -4.72
C SER A 3 22.75 24.17 -4.83
N ASP A 4 22.99 23.46 -3.72
CA ASP A 4 23.68 22.15 -3.63
C ASP A 4 22.92 20.98 -4.32
N LEU A 5 22.03 21.29 -5.27
CA LEU A 5 21.17 20.34 -5.95
C LEU A 5 21.84 19.82 -7.22
N HIS A 6 21.53 18.58 -7.60
CA HIS A 6 21.93 18.06 -8.91
C HIS A 6 21.38 18.99 -10.01
N PRO A 7 22.12 19.25 -11.11
CA PRO A 7 21.66 20.15 -12.17
C PRO A 7 20.31 19.76 -12.77
N LEU A 8 20.04 18.45 -12.90
CA LEU A 8 18.72 17.95 -13.33
C LEU A 8 17.61 18.29 -12.34
N GLU A 9 17.85 18.13 -11.04
CA GLU A 9 16.87 18.49 -10.01
C GLU A 9 16.57 20.00 -10.03
N SER A 10 17.60 20.82 -10.20
CA SER A 10 17.45 22.26 -10.35
C SER A 10 16.55 22.60 -11.54
N LEU A 11 16.70 21.89 -12.66
CA LEU A 11 15.89 22.08 -13.86
C LEU A 11 14.42 21.63 -13.65
N LEU A 12 14.19 20.47 -13.05
CA LEU A 12 12.86 19.93 -12.73
C LEU A 12 12.03 20.85 -11.83
N ARG A 13 12.70 21.61 -10.95
CA ARG A 13 12.06 22.62 -10.09
C ARG A 13 11.70 23.91 -10.83
N GLN A 14 12.39 24.20 -11.94
CA GLN A 14 12.22 25.46 -12.69
C GLN A 14 11.18 25.35 -13.80
N ARG A 15 11.11 24.20 -14.50
CA ARG A 15 10.20 23.99 -15.63
C ARG A 15 9.91 22.50 -15.86
N ILE A 16 8.94 22.21 -16.73
CA ILE A 16 8.77 20.87 -17.30
C ILE A 16 10.01 20.52 -18.14
N VAL A 17 10.63 19.39 -17.82
CA VAL A 17 11.77 18.82 -18.54
C VAL A 17 11.27 17.91 -19.65
N VAL A 18 11.92 17.93 -20.82
CA VAL A 18 11.50 17.13 -21.97
C VAL A 18 12.44 15.93 -22.15
N LEU A 19 11.88 14.72 -22.08
CA LEU A 19 12.55 13.47 -22.47
C LEU A 19 12.35 13.24 -23.98
N ASP A 20 13.23 12.48 -24.60
CA ASP A 20 13.13 12.12 -26.02
C ASP A 20 11.96 11.16 -26.31
N GLY A 21 11.92 10.68 -27.55
CA GLY A 21 10.93 9.73 -28.05
C GLY A 21 11.53 8.36 -28.31
N ALA A 22 10.78 7.49 -29.00
CA ALA A 22 11.24 6.12 -29.26
C ALA A 22 12.50 6.05 -30.16
N MET A 23 13.51 5.33 -29.67
CA MET A 23 14.69 4.94 -30.46
C MET A 23 14.35 3.84 -31.47
N GLY A 24 13.61 2.81 -31.05
CA GLY A 24 13.33 1.63 -31.87
C GLY A 24 12.53 1.93 -33.14
N THR A 25 11.47 2.73 -33.05
CA THR A 25 10.68 3.15 -34.23
C THR A 25 11.48 4.04 -35.18
N MET A 26 12.40 4.86 -34.66
CA MET A 26 13.30 5.68 -35.47
C MET A 26 14.31 4.83 -36.24
N ILE A 27 14.91 3.82 -35.61
CA ILE A 27 15.82 2.88 -36.28
C ILE A 27 15.09 2.15 -37.43
N GLN A 28 13.84 1.73 -37.22
CA GLN A 28 13.07 1.01 -38.25
C GLN A 28 12.89 1.82 -39.55
N ARG A 29 12.90 3.16 -39.51
CA ARG A 29 12.78 4.03 -40.69
C ARG A 29 13.98 3.95 -41.64
N TYR A 30 15.15 3.59 -41.13
CA TYR A 30 16.36 3.40 -41.94
C TYR A 30 16.33 2.10 -42.77
N LYS A 31 15.34 1.22 -42.54
CA LYS A 31 15.13 -0.04 -43.30
C LYS A 31 16.40 -0.90 -43.37
N LEU A 32 17.16 -0.96 -42.28
CA LEU A 32 18.43 -1.67 -42.19
C LEU A 32 18.28 -3.17 -42.48
N SER A 33 19.26 -3.69 -43.21
CA SER A 33 19.37 -5.10 -43.59
C SER A 33 20.13 -5.92 -42.56
N GLU A 34 20.08 -7.25 -42.66
CA GLU A 34 20.89 -8.15 -41.80
C GLU A 34 22.40 -7.82 -41.88
N GLU A 35 22.90 -7.44 -43.06
CA GLU A 35 24.31 -7.06 -43.25
C GLU A 35 24.69 -5.82 -42.42
N ASP A 36 23.75 -4.88 -42.25
CA ASP A 36 23.96 -3.68 -41.43
C ASP A 36 24.08 -4.01 -39.94
N TYR A 37 23.26 -4.93 -39.44
CA TYR A 37 23.34 -5.40 -38.04
C TYR A 37 24.60 -6.23 -37.79
N ARG A 38 25.07 -7.00 -38.78
CA ARG A 38 26.32 -7.77 -38.66
C ARG A 38 27.55 -6.87 -38.73
N GLY A 39 27.52 -5.88 -39.60
CA GLY A 39 28.67 -5.02 -39.89
C GLY A 39 29.92 -5.83 -40.27
N LYS A 40 31.11 -5.27 -39.96
CA LYS A 40 32.37 -5.98 -40.18
C LYS A 40 32.64 -7.04 -39.10
N ARG A 41 32.21 -6.79 -37.85
CA ARG A 41 32.57 -7.59 -36.68
C ARG A 41 31.83 -8.93 -36.60
N PHE A 42 30.57 -8.97 -37.01
CA PHE A 42 29.72 -10.18 -36.94
C PHE A 42 29.40 -10.75 -38.31
N ARG A 43 30.19 -10.42 -39.34
CA ARG A 43 30.00 -10.91 -40.72
C ARG A 43 29.90 -12.44 -40.77
N ASP A 44 30.79 -13.11 -40.06
CA ASP A 44 30.90 -14.57 -40.04
C ASP A 44 30.06 -15.24 -38.94
N TRP A 45 29.18 -14.49 -38.26
CA TRP A 45 28.28 -15.02 -37.22
C TRP A 45 27.46 -16.21 -37.74
N LYS A 46 27.51 -17.30 -36.97
CA LYS A 46 26.87 -18.59 -37.30
C LYS A 46 25.60 -18.89 -36.49
N GLY A 47 25.22 -17.98 -35.58
CA GLY A 47 23.97 -18.10 -34.82
C GLY A 47 22.76 -17.59 -35.60
N LYS A 48 21.72 -17.20 -34.87
CA LYS A 48 20.50 -16.60 -35.46
C LYS A 48 20.80 -15.26 -36.15
N ASP A 49 19.88 -14.83 -37.00
CA ASP A 49 19.90 -13.50 -37.59
C ASP A 49 19.95 -12.42 -36.50
N LEU A 50 20.80 -11.41 -36.72
CA LEU A 50 21.05 -10.33 -35.77
C LEU A 50 20.12 -9.13 -35.98
N LYS A 51 19.41 -9.08 -37.11
CA LYS A 51 18.38 -8.09 -37.38
C LYS A 51 17.32 -8.10 -36.28
N GLY A 52 17.14 -6.94 -35.66
CA GLY A 52 16.22 -6.75 -34.54
C GLY A 52 16.91 -6.53 -33.20
N SER A 53 18.20 -6.86 -33.08
CA SER A 53 19.01 -6.44 -31.92
C SER A 53 19.48 -5.00 -32.13
N LEU A 54 18.68 -4.05 -31.65
CA LEU A 54 18.90 -2.61 -31.85
C LEU A 54 20.21 -2.14 -31.19
N GLU A 55 20.61 -2.78 -30.10
CA GLU A 55 21.82 -2.50 -29.34
C GLU A 55 23.10 -2.82 -30.15
N LEU A 56 23.06 -3.78 -31.09
CA LEU A 56 24.23 -4.08 -31.94
C LEU A 56 24.63 -2.91 -32.83
N LEU A 57 23.68 -2.05 -33.18
CA LEU A 57 23.94 -0.86 -34.00
C LEU A 57 24.86 0.14 -33.30
N LEU A 58 25.01 0.06 -31.98
CA LEU A 58 26.03 0.82 -31.23
C LEU A 58 27.46 0.50 -31.69
N LEU A 59 27.68 -0.71 -32.20
CA LEU A 59 28.99 -1.19 -32.63
C LEU A 59 29.12 -1.20 -34.16
N THR A 60 28.03 -1.44 -34.88
CA THR A 60 28.07 -1.61 -36.34
C THR A 60 27.65 -0.37 -37.13
N LYS A 61 26.77 0.47 -36.57
CA LYS A 61 26.24 1.70 -37.18
C LYS A 61 26.11 2.84 -36.14
N PRO A 62 27.16 3.15 -35.36
CA PRO A 62 27.09 4.14 -34.28
C PRO A 62 26.65 5.53 -34.76
N GLU A 63 26.94 5.88 -36.02
CA GLU A 63 26.57 7.13 -36.65
C GLU A 63 25.04 7.32 -36.74
N ILE A 64 24.28 6.26 -36.99
CA ILE A 64 22.81 6.32 -37.07
C ILE A 64 22.23 6.61 -35.68
N ILE A 65 22.76 5.96 -34.65
CA ILE A 65 22.31 6.16 -33.27
C ILE A 65 22.62 7.59 -32.80
N GLU A 66 23.83 8.09 -33.10
CA GLU A 66 24.21 9.48 -32.79
C GLU A 66 23.34 10.51 -33.53
N GLU A 67 22.97 10.22 -34.78
CA GLU A 67 22.07 11.06 -35.58
C GLU A 67 20.67 11.12 -34.95
N ILE A 68 20.07 9.98 -34.58
CA ILE A 68 18.73 9.95 -33.95
C ILE A 68 18.72 10.74 -32.64
N HIS A 69 19.74 10.57 -31.78
CA HIS A 69 19.88 11.38 -30.57
C HIS A 69 19.94 12.88 -30.89
N THR A 70 20.74 13.25 -31.91
CA THR A 70 20.86 14.65 -32.34
C THR A 70 19.51 15.21 -32.80
N GLN A 71 18.73 14.45 -33.57
CA GLN A 71 17.40 14.87 -34.04
C GLN A 71 16.43 15.15 -32.86
N TYR A 72 16.44 14.31 -31.82
CA TYR A 72 15.61 14.55 -30.62
C TYR A 72 16.06 15.78 -29.81
N LEU A 73 17.37 15.95 -29.64
CA LEU A 73 17.93 17.12 -28.96
C LEU A 73 17.62 18.43 -29.72
N GLU A 74 17.72 18.42 -31.05
CA GLU A 74 17.35 19.54 -31.92
C GLU A 74 15.83 19.81 -31.93
N ALA A 75 15.01 18.77 -31.73
CA ALA A 75 13.58 18.92 -31.53
C ALA A 75 13.23 19.62 -30.20
N GLY A 76 14.13 19.59 -29.22
CA GLY A 76 13.98 20.28 -27.95
C GLY A 76 14.05 19.38 -26.71
N ALA A 77 14.41 18.11 -26.86
CA ALA A 77 14.64 17.22 -25.73
C ALA A 77 15.78 17.75 -24.84
N ASP A 78 15.57 17.73 -23.53
CA ASP A 78 16.57 18.03 -22.51
C ASP A 78 17.35 16.79 -22.10
N ILE A 79 16.69 15.64 -22.16
CA ILE A 79 17.21 14.33 -21.82
C ILE A 79 17.10 13.44 -23.05
N ILE A 80 18.14 12.64 -23.31
CA ILE A 80 18.08 11.50 -24.23
C ILE A 80 18.39 10.21 -23.48
N GLU A 81 17.70 9.14 -23.84
CA GLU A 81 17.93 7.80 -23.32
C GLU A 81 19.04 7.10 -24.10
N THR A 82 19.93 6.37 -23.43
CA THR A 82 20.89 5.50 -24.13
C THR A 82 20.14 4.38 -24.86
N ASN A 83 20.61 3.98 -26.05
CA ASN A 83 20.07 2.83 -26.78
C ASN A 83 20.48 1.49 -26.10
N THR A 84 20.02 1.26 -24.88
CA THR A 84 20.45 0.16 -24.00
C THR A 84 19.28 -0.59 -23.37
N PHE A 85 18.07 -0.42 -23.90
CA PHE A 85 16.85 -1.02 -23.36
C PHE A 85 17.01 -2.53 -23.07
N SER A 86 17.57 -3.28 -24.01
CA SER A 86 17.81 -4.72 -23.86
C SER A 86 19.30 -5.07 -23.70
N ALA A 87 20.18 -4.10 -23.46
CA ALA A 87 21.64 -4.28 -23.42
C ALA A 87 22.11 -5.01 -22.15
N THR A 88 21.68 -6.26 -21.99
CA THR A 88 22.02 -7.16 -20.90
C THR A 88 22.29 -8.56 -21.45
N THR A 89 22.95 -9.42 -20.67
CA THR A 89 23.18 -10.82 -21.07
C THR A 89 21.85 -11.54 -21.33
N MET A 90 20.88 -11.41 -20.42
CA MET A 90 19.54 -11.98 -20.62
C MET A 90 18.73 -11.28 -21.72
N GLY A 91 18.87 -9.98 -21.94
CA GLY A 91 18.15 -9.26 -22.98
C GLY A 91 18.61 -9.66 -24.39
N LEU A 92 19.92 -9.88 -24.55
CA LEU A 92 20.53 -10.20 -25.85
C LEU A 92 20.74 -11.70 -26.09
N HIS A 93 20.37 -12.57 -25.14
CA HIS A 93 20.64 -14.01 -25.25
C HIS A 93 20.07 -14.63 -26.54
N ASP A 94 18.87 -14.21 -26.97
CA ASP A 94 18.25 -14.78 -28.17
C ASP A 94 19.01 -14.46 -29.46
N PHE A 95 19.86 -13.42 -29.46
CA PHE A 95 20.66 -12.99 -30.61
C PHE A 95 22.12 -13.45 -30.51
N LEU A 96 22.72 -13.34 -29.32
CA LEU A 96 24.17 -13.38 -29.13
C LEU A 96 24.65 -14.53 -28.24
N PHE A 97 23.74 -15.35 -27.70
CA PHE A 97 24.10 -16.57 -26.98
C PHE A 97 23.87 -17.80 -27.88
N ALA A 98 24.94 -18.56 -28.13
CA ALA A 98 24.87 -19.73 -29.00
C ALA A 98 24.33 -21.01 -28.32
N GLY A 99 24.18 -21.01 -26.99
CA GLY A 99 23.75 -22.20 -26.25
C GLY A 99 22.26 -22.48 -26.39
N GLU A 100 21.89 -23.75 -26.64
CA GLU A 100 20.49 -24.19 -26.66
C GLU A 100 19.96 -24.52 -25.26
N PRO A 101 18.67 -24.28 -24.97
CA PRO A 101 18.05 -24.66 -23.70
C PRO A 101 18.02 -26.19 -23.50
N PRO A 102 18.34 -26.70 -22.31
CA PRO A 102 18.14 -28.12 -22.01
C PRO A 102 16.65 -28.45 -22.14
N ALA A 103 16.32 -29.49 -22.91
CA ALA A 103 14.93 -29.96 -23.10
C ALA A 103 13.94 -28.87 -23.60
N ALA A 104 14.40 -27.93 -24.43
CA ALA A 104 13.59 -26.87 -25.04
C ALA A 104 12.90 -25.88 -24.06
N ARG A 105 13.23 -25.91 -22.76
CA ARG A 105 12.71 -24.97 -21.75
C ARG A 105 13.82 -24.01 -21.29
N LYS A 106 13.59 -22.71 -21.38
CA LYS A 106 14.48 -21.69 -20.80
C LYS A 106 14.25 -21.64 -19.27
N ASP A 107 15.05 -22.38 -18.52
CA ASP A 107 14.98 -22.49 -17.08
C ASP A 107 16.15 -21.78 -16.36
N GLN A 108 16.21 -21.91 -15.04
CA GLN A 108 17.24 -21.26 -14.24
C GLN A 108 18.66 -21.73 -14.63
N LYS A 109 18.83 -22.98 -15.06
CA LYS A 109 20.14 -23.51 -15.51
C LYS A 109 20.53 -22.93 -16.86
N PHE A 110 19.57 -22.76 -17.77
CA PHE A 110 19.79 -22.08 -19.03
C PHE A 110 20.27 -20.65 -18.80
N PHE A 111 19.54 -19.86 -18.02
CA PHE A 111 19.90 -18.47 -17.76
C PHE A 111 21.19 -18.32 -16.95
N GLN A 112 21.54 -19.29 -16.10
CA GLN A 112 22.85 -19.29 -15.45
C GLN A 112 23.99 -19.34 -16.47
N ARG A 113 23.89 -20.21 -17.49
CA ARG A 113 24.88 -20.27 -18.57
C ARG A 113 24.95 -18.98 -19.39
N VAL A 114 23.81 -18.32 -19.62
CA VAL A 114 23.74 -17.03 -20.31
C VAL A 114 24.51 -15.95 -19.54
N ILE A 115 24.37 -15.92 -18.22
CA ILE A 115 25.04 -14.92 -17.36
C ILE A 115 26.54 -15.22 -17.23
N ASP A 116 26.90 -16.50 -17.18
CA ASP A 116 28.28 -16.95 -17.03
C ASP A 116 29.08 -16.90 -18.34
N ASP A 117 28.43 -16.63 -19.47
CA ASP A 117 29.08 -16.48 -20.78
C ASP A 117 29.95 -15.21 -20.82
N ALA A 118 31.26 -15.42 -20.80
CA ALA A 118 32.24 -14.33 -20.69
C ALA A 118 32.24 -13.42 -21.93
N ASP A 119 32.03 -13.98 -23.11
CA ASP A 119 32.06 -13.23 -24.37
C ASP A 119 30.83 -12.32 -24.49
N LEU A 120 29.64 -12.86 -24.17
CA LEU A 120 28.40 -12.10 -24.12
C LEU A 120 28.47 -11.00 -23.05
N ARG A 121 29.00 -11.31 -21.87
CA ARG A 121 29.15 -10.33 -20.78
C ARG A 121 30.11 -9.20 -21.16
N ALA A 122 31.23 -9.51 -21.82
CA ALA A 122 32.17 -8.51 -22.32
C ALA A 122 31.53 -7.64 -23.42
N LEU A 123 30.77 -8.25 -24.32
CA LEU A 123 30.07 -7.55 -25.40
C LEU A 123 28.98 -6.61 -24.87
N VAL A 124 28.21 -7.06 -23.89
CA VAL A 124 27.19 -6.25 -23.18
C VAL A 124 27.84 -5.06 -22.47
N HIS A 125 28.96 -5.27 -21.78
CA HIS A 125 29.72 -4.18 -21.15
C HIS A 125 30.16 -3.14 -22.20
N GLU A 126 30.76 -3.60 -23.30
CA GLU A 126 31.21 -2.74 -24.39
C GLU A 126 30.05 -1.92 -25.00
N MET A 127 28.91 -2.56 -25.27
CA MET A 127 27.71 -1.90 -25.80
C MET A 127 27.22 -0.79 -24.87
N ASN A 128 27.06 -1.05 -23.57
CA ASN A 128 26.57 -0.05 -22.63
C ASN A 128 27.52 1.14 -22.50
N VAL A 129 28.85 0.89 -22.46
CA VAL A 129 29.85 1.97 -22.45
C VAL A 129 29.82 2.76 -23.75
N ALA A 130 29.69 2.09 -24.90
CA ALA A 130 29.59 2.73 -26.21
C ALA A 130 28.33 3.60 -26.32
N ALA A 131 27.18 3.09 -25.85
CA ALA A 131 25.91 3.82 -25.84
C ALA A 131 25.98 5.12 -25.05
N ALA A 132 26.49 5.05 -23.81
CA ALA A 132 26.67 6.23 -22.99
C ALA A 132 27.59 7.27 -23.66
N LYS A 133 28.68 6.83 -24.29
CA LYS A 133 29.60 7.71 -25.03
C LYS A 133 28.98 8.32 -26.29
N ILE A 134 28.20 7.55 -27.05
CA ILE A 134 27.50 8.03 -28.25
C ILE A 134 26.47 9.11 -27.85
N ALA A 135 25.62 8.81 -26.87
CA ALA A 135 24.64 9.76 -26.36
C ALA A 135 25.32 11.02 -25.79
N ARG A 136 26.42 10.86 -25.04
CA ARG A 136 27.21 11.99 -24.50
C ARG A 136 27.74 12.90 -25.60
N ARG A 137 28.29 12.35 -26.70
CA ARG A 137 28.77 13.16 -27.83
C ARG A 137 27.64 13.95 -28.49
N ALA A 138 26.47 13.35 -28.70
CA ALA A 138 25.30 14.06 -29.23
C ALA A 138 24.85 15.19 -28.28
N ALA A 139 24.73 14.89 -26.99
CA ALA A 139 24.37 15.84 -25.95
C ALA A 139 25.35 17.03 -25.87
N GLU A 140 26.66 16.77 -25.88
CA GLU A 140 27.71 17.80 -25.86
C GLU A 140 27.72 18.64 -27.14
N ARG A 141 27.55 18.01 -28.30
CA ARG A 141 27.48 18.71 -29.59
C ARG A 141 26.34 19.74 -29.59
N VAL A 142 25.12 19.33 -29.24
CA VAL A 142 23.97 20.22 -29.22
C VAL A 142 24.05 21.23 -28.06
N ALA A 143 24.60 20.84 -26.92
CA ALA A 143 24.82 21.78 -25.80
C ALA A 143 25.80 22.89 -26.19
N ASN A 144 26.89 22.57 -26.88
CA ASN A 144 27.86 23.57 -27.35
C ASN A 144 27.28 24.50 -28.43
N GLN A 145 26.37 24.00 -29.27
CA GLN A 145 25.69 24.81 -30.29
C GLN A 145 24.60 25.72 -29.70
N THR A 146 23.85 25.25 -28.70
CA THR A 146 22.67 25.96 -28.15
C THR A 146 22.93 26.70 -26.84
N GLY A 147 24.07 26.46 -26.20
CA GLY A 147 24.39 26.96 -24.85
C GLY A 147 23.55 26.33 -23.72
N THR A 148 22.69 25.36 -24.04
CA THR A 148 21.78 24.71 -23.08
C THR A 148 22.30 23.32 -22.75
N ARG A 149 22.51 23.01 -21.46
CA ARG A 149 22.94 21.69 -21.01
C ARG A 149 21.92 20.62 -21.38
N ARG A 150 22.41 19.47 -21.86
CA ARG A 150 21.64 18.26 -22.15
C ARG A 150 22.09 17.12 -21.23
N PHE A 151 21.19 16.18 -20.95
CA PHE A 151 21.43 15.08 -20.01
C PHE A 151 21.28 13.73 -20.73
N VAL A 152 22.06 12.75 -20.27
CA VAL A 152 22.02 11.37 -20.77
C VAL A 152 21.48 10.46 -19.68
N ALA A 153 20.36 9.80 -19.96
CA ALA A 153 19.76 8.79 -19.10
C ALA A 153 20.28 7.41 -19.51
N GLY A 154 20.90 6.67 -18.58
CA GLY A 154 21.24 5.28 -18.79
C GLY A 154 19.98 4.40 -18.71
N SER A 155 19.37 4.11 -19.86
CA SER A 155 18.16 3.28 -19.95
C SER A 155 18.46 1.82 -19.60
N ILE A 156 17.68 1.30 -18.66
CA ILE A 156 17.65 -0.08 -18.19
C ILE A 156 16.21 -0.56 -18.40
N GLY A 157 15.97 -1.25 -19.50
CA GLY A 157 14.67 -1.82 -19.80
C GLY A 157 14.39 -3.10 -19.01
N PRO A 158 13.19 -3.67 -19.15
CA PRO A 158 12.83 -4.91 -18.50
C PRO A 158 13.46 -6.10 -19.23
N LEU A 159 13.72 -7.17 -18.50
CA LEU A 159 14.21 -8.43 -19.05
C LEU A 159 13.06 -9.24 -19.67
N PRO A 160 13.32 -10.14 -20.64
CA PRO A 160 12.29 -10.95 -21.31
C PRO A 160 11.71 -12.08 -20.43
N VAL A 161 11.84 -11.97 -19.12
CA VAL A 161 11.53 -12.99 -18.11
C VAL A 161 10.84 -12.34 -16.91
N THR A 162 9.98 -13.08 -16.23
CA THR A 162 9.31 -12.66 -15.00
C THR A 162 9.89 -13.42 -13.80
N ALA A 163 10.10 -12.72 -12.69
CA ALA A 163 10.37 -13.34 -11.39
C ALA A 163 9.11 -13.48 -10.53
N SER A 164 8.09 -12.64 -10.72
CA SER A 164 6.84 -12.74 -9.94
C SER A 164 5.83 -13.73 -10.52
N ILE A 165 5.85 -13.98 -11.83
CA ILE A 165 4.89 -14.83 -12.55
C ILE A 165 5.58 -16.07 -13.12
N SER A 166 4.91 -17.22 -13.07
CA SER A 166 5.37 -18.44 -13.76
C SER A 166 5.06 -18.36 -15.25
N PRO A 167 6.02 -18.69 -16.15
CA PRO A 167 5.75 -18.88 -17.57
C PRO A 167 5.06 -20.22 -17.87
N ASP A 168 4.92 -21.12 -16.89
CA ASP A 168 4.30 -22.43 -17.03
C ASP A 168 2.99 -22.47 -16.26
N VAL A 169 1.86 -22.48 -16.99
CA VAL A 169 0.52 -22.46 -16.41
C VAL A 169 0.23 -23.73 -15.58
N ASN A 170 0.92 -24.84 -15.85
CA ASN A 170 0.73 -26.10 -15.12
C ASN A 170 1.59 -26.18 -13.85
N ASP A 171 2.59 -25.30 -13.70
CA ASP A 171 3.40 -25.19 -12.48
C ASP A 171 3.47 -23.71 -12.04
N PRO A 172 2.47 -23.24 -11.27
CA PRO A 172 2.42 -21.85 -10.82
C PRO A 172 3.58 -21.46 -9.88
N ALA A 173 4.29 -22.45 -9.29
CA ALA A 173 5.45 -22.23 -8.44
C ALA A 173 6.75 -22.04 -9.22
N PHE A 174 6.80 -22.50 -10.48
CA PHE A 174 8.00 -22.44 -11.31
C PHE A 174 8.39 -20.98 -11.63
N ARG A 175 9.69 -20.72 -11.67
CA ARG A 175 10.27 -19.46 -12.17
C ARG A 175 11.42 -19.77 -13.10
N ALA A 176 11.43 -19.15 -14.28
CA ALA A 176 12.50 -19.33 -15.27
C ALA A 176 13.84 -18.76 -14.81
N VAL A 177 13.82 -17.78 -13.91
CA VAL A 177 14.98 -17.08 -13.40
C VAL A 177 14.87 -16.88 -11.89
N THR A 178 16.01 -16.66 -11.24
CA THR A 178 16.07 -16.28 -9.82
C THR A 178 16.35 -14.79 -9.65
N PHE A 179 16.06 -14.25 -8.47
CA PHE A 179 16.39 -12.87 -8.12
C PHE A 179 17.89 -12.58 -8.28
N ASP A 180 18.77 -13.49 -7.86
CA ASP A 180 20.23 -13.30 -7.95
C ASP A 180 20.72 -13.26 -9.40
N GLN A 181 20.10 -14.04 -10.29
CA GLN A 181 20.39 -14.01 -11.71
C GLN A 181 20.00 -12.67 -12.35
N LEU A 182 18.82 -12.16 -12.01
CA LEU A 182 18.38 -10.82 -12.43
C LEU A 182 19.30 -9.74 -11.87
N LYS A 183 19.62 -9.78 -10.58
CA LYS A 183 20.53 -8.86 -9.91
C LYS A 183 21.89 -8.81 -10.61
N GLN A 184 22.48 -9.96 -10.91
CA GLN A 184 23.79 -10.02 -11.60
C GLN A 184 23.71 -9.40 -13.00
N THR A 185 22.65 -9.71 -13.74
CA THR A 185 22.39 -9.18 -15.08
C THR A 185 22.31 -7.64 -15.07
N TYR A 186 21.53 -7.07 -14.15
CA TYR A 186 21.41 -5.62 -14.00
C TYR A 186 22.68 -4.97 -13.41
N PHE A 187 23.41 -5.66 -12.54
CA PHE A 187 24.67 -5.15 -11.97
C PHE A 187 25.69 -4.86 -13.06
N ASP A 188 25.84 -5.78 -14.02
CA ASP A 188 26.80 -5.64 -15.12
C ASP A 188 26.44 -4.46 -16.02
N GLN A 189 25.15 -4.32 -16.35
CA GLN A 189 24.65 -3.20 -17.16
C GLN A 189 24.82 -1.85 -16.45
N ALA A 190 24.31 -1.74 -15.21
CA ALA A 190 24.36 -0.49 -14.45
C ALA A 190 25.81 -0.03 -14.20
N LYS A 191 26.72 -0.98 -13.91
CA LYS A 191 28.15 -0.67 -13.77
C LYS A 191 28.74 -0.10 -15.06
N ALA A 192 28.43 -0.70 -16.21
CA ALA A 192 28.91 -0.25 -17.51
C ALA A 192 28.36 1.13 -17.90
N LEU A 193 27.08 1.41 -17.62
CA LEU A 193 26.47 2.73 -17.85
C LEU A 193 27.12 3.82 -16.98
N VAL A 194 27.36 3.53 -15.69
CA VAL A 194 28.05 4.45 -14.76
C VAL A 194 29.49 4.69 -15.19
N GLU A 195 30.18 3.66 -15.68
CA GLU A 195 31.53 3.79 -16.27
C GLU A 195 31.52 4.66 -17.54
N GLY A 196 30.51 4.46 -18.40
CA GLY A 196 30.29 5.24 -19.62
C GLY A 196 29.93 6.72 -19.36
N GLY A 197 29.62 7.07 -18.12
CA GLY A 197 29.45 8.45 -17.68
C GLY A 197 28.07 9.04 -18.00
N VAL A 198 26.99 8.26 -17.82
CA VAL A 198 25.60 8.77 -17.85
C VAL A 198 25.34 9.80 -16.73
N ASP A 199 24.39 10.73 -16.92
CA ASP A 199 24.04 11.70 -15.87
C ASP A 199 23.16 11.09 -14.78
N PHE A 200 22.33 10.11 -15.13
CA PHE A 200 21.46 9.38 -14.20
C PHE A 200 21.07 8.02 -14.80
N LEU A 201 20.55 7.11 -13.96
CA LEU A 201 20.03 5.81 -14.41
C LEU A 201 18.51 5.84 -14.49
N LEU A 202 17.96 5.20 -15.51
CA LEU A 202 16.53 5.08 -15.77
C LEU A 202 16.15 3.60 -15.81
N VAL A 203 15.45 3.11 -14.79
CA VAL A 203 14.82 1.77 -14.83
C VAL A 203 13.40 1.95 -15.34
N GLU A 204 13.12 1.50 -16.55
CA GLU A 204 11.88 1.84 -17.25
C GLU A 204 11.09 0.64 -17.76
N THR A 205 9.84 0.90 -18.16
CA THR A 205 8.90 -0.11 -18.67
C THR A 205 8.77 -1.30 -17.72
N ILE A 206 8.72 -1.02 -16.42
CA ILE A 206 8.65 -2.06 -15.39
C ILE A 206 7.26 -2.70 -15.42
N PHE A 207 7.19 -3.91 -15.98
CA PHE A 207 5.99 -4.74 -15.95
C PHE A 207 5.96 -5.71 -14.75
N ASP A 208 7.14 -6.05 -14.22
CA ASP A 208 7.34 -6.93 -13.05
C ASP A 208 8.18 -6.21 -11.99
N THR A 209 7.54 -5.86 -10.87
CA THR A 209 8.19 -5.13 -9.79
C THR A 209 9.29 -5.93 -9.11
N LEU A 210 9.24 -7.27 -9.11
CA LEU A 210 10.32 -8.08 -8.53
C LEU A 210 11.60 -7.98 -9.36
N ASN A 211 11.47 -7.88 -10.69
CA ASN A 211 12.61 -7.58 -11.57
C ASN A 211 13.18 -6.20 -11.28
N ALA A 212 12.32 -5.19 -11.10
CA ALA A 212 12.76 -3.85 -10.75
C ALA A 212 13.50 -3.85 -9.40
N LYS A 213 12.98 -4.54 -8.37
CA LYS A 213 13.69 -4.68 -7.08
C LYS A 213 15.07 -5.32 -7.24
N ALA A 214 15.23 -6.29 -8.13
CA ALA A 214 16.56 -6.85 -8.45
C ALA A 214 17.49 -5.82 -9.11
N ALA A 215 16.97 -4.99 -10.03
CA ALA A 215 17.71 -3.87 -10.62
C ALA A 215 18.12 -2.82 -9.57
N LEU A 216 17.19 -2.43 -8.68
CA LEU A 216 17.44 -1.46 -7.62
C LEU A 216 18.48 -1.96 -6.61
N PHE A 217 18.42 -3.24 -6.26
CA PHE A 217 19.43 -3.88 -5.42
C PHE A 217 20.80 -3.84 -6.10
N ALA A 218 20.86 -4.18 -7.39
CA ALA A 218 22.09 -4.16 -8.17
C ALA A 218 22.68 -2.75 -8.29
N ILE A 219 21.86 -1.74 -8.54
CA ILE A 219 22.28 -0.32 -8.62
C ILE A 219 22.85 0.14 -7.27
N ALA A 220 22.20 -0.19 -6.16
CA ALA A 220 22.72 0.13 -4.82
C ALA A 220 24.10 -0.51 -4.59
N GLU A 221 24.29 -1.76 -5.02
CA GLU A 221 25.59 -2.44 -4.95
C GLU A 221 26.66 -1.81 -5.85
N VAL A 222 26.29 -1.37 -7.06
CA VAL A 222 27.19 -0.61 -7.95
C VAL A 222 27.62 0.70 -7.29
N PHE A 223 26.69 1.45 -6.69
CA PHE A 223 26.99 2.71 -6.01
C PHE A 223 27.94 2.52 -4.84
N GLU A 224 27.76 1.47 -4.05
CA GLU A 224 28.66 1.13 -2.94
C GLU A 224 30.05 0.72 -3.43
N LYS A 225 30.13 -0.17 -4.44
CA LYS A 225 31.41 -0.68 -4.95
C LYS A 225 32.22 0.37 -5.72
N THR A 226 31.55 1.28 -6.42
CA THR A 226 32.24 2.29 -7.27
C THR A 226 32.42 3.63 -6.57
N GLY A 227 31.67 3.90 -5.50
CA GLY A 227 31.61 5.22 -4.86
C GLY A 227 30.96 6.31 -5.72
N LYS A 228 30.47 5.98 -6.93
CA LYS A 228 29.84 6.92 -7.86
C LYS A 228 28.32 6.78 -7.76
N LYS A 229 27.67 7.80 -7.20
CA LYS A 229 26.21 7.88 -7.12
C LYS A 229 25.69 8.86 -8.17
N VAL A 230 24.74 8.42 -8.98
CA VAL A 230 23.97 9.26 -9.90
C VAL A 230 22.49 9.20 -9.51
N PRO A 231 21.67 10.20 -9.86
CA PRO A 231 20.24 10.15 -9.63
C PRO A 231 19.60 8.91 -10.28
N LEU A 232 18.41 8.57 -9.78
CA LEU A 232 17.63 7.44 -10.28
C LEU A 232 16.24 7.91 -10.73
N MET A 233 15.84 7.46 -11.90
CA MET A 233 14.47 7.55 -12.40
C MET A 233 13.91 6.14 -12.51
N ILE A 234 12.66 5.95 -12.05
CA ILE A 234 11.98 4.66 -12.10
C ILE A 234 10.62 4.85 -12.78
N SER A 235 10.37 4.12 -13.87
CA SER A 235 9.13 4.21 -14.63
C SER A 235 8.43 2.86 -14.75
N GLY A 236 7.20 2.80 -14.25
CA GLY A 236 6.32 1.63 -14.36
C GLY A 236 5.55 1.60 -15.68
N THR A 237 5.03 0.44 -16.05
CA THR A 237 4.06 0.33 -17.13
C THR A 237 2.76 -0.31 -16.65
N VAL A 238 1.63 0.32 -16.97
CA VAL A 238 0.29 -0.18 -16.69
C VAL A 238 -0.24 -0.80 -17.97
N THR A 239 -0.69 -2.06 -17.91
CA THR A 239 -0.94 -2.85 -19.13
C THR A 239 -2.33 -2.62 -19.72
N ASP A 240 -3.30 -2.20 -18.92
CA ASP A 240 -4.68 -2.02 -19.37
C ASP A 240 -5.47 -1.02 -18.50
N ARG A 241 -6.78 -0.95 -18.73
CA ARG A 241 -7.72 -0.08 -18.02
C ARG A 241 -8.01 -0.51 -16.57
N SER A 242 -7.43 -1.62 -16.08
CA SER A 242 -7.57 -2.05 -14.68
C SER A 242 -6.65 -1.29 -13.73
N GLY A 243 -5.65 -0.55 -14.25
CA GLY A 243 -4.71 0.23 -13.45
C GLY A 243 -3.61 -0.59 -12.80
N ARG A 244 -3.32 -1.78 -13.34
CA ARG A 244 -2.34 -2.71 -12.80
C ARG A 244 -1.15 -2.91 -13.75
N THR A 245 0.01 -3.18 -13.16
CA THR A 245 1.16 -3.73 -13.89
C THR A 245 0.83 -5.13 -14.40
N LEU A 246 1.66 -5.69 -15.30
CA LEU A 246 1.52 -7.09 -15.73
C LEU A 246 1.58 -8.06 -14.54
N SER A 247 2.41 -7.75 -13.54
CA SER A 247 2.51 -8.51 -12.28
C SER A 247 1.34 -8.28 -11.30
N GLY A 248 0.33 -7.51 -11.68
CA GLY A 248 -0.92 -7.31 -10.95
C GLY A 248 -0.90 -6.21 -9.88
N GLN A 249 0.18 -5.44 -9.75
CA GLN A 249 0.26 -4.37 -8.74
C GLN A 249 -0.47 -3.10 -9.18
N THR A 250 -1.17 -2.44 -8.24
CA THR A 250 -1.67 -1.08 -8.45
C THR A 250 -0.55 -0.05 -8.47
N VAL A 251 -0.81 1.16 -8.96
CA VAL A 251 0.18 2.26 -9.01
C VAL A 251 0.74 2.60 -7.62
N GLU A 252 -0.13 2.69 -6.60
CA GLU A 252 0.31 2.94 -5.23
C GLU A 252 1.14 1.77 -4.66
N ALA A 253 0.73 0.52 -4.90
CA ALA A 253 1.48 -0.65 -4.43
C ALA A 253 2.89 -0.72 -5.06
N PHE A 254 2.98 -0.39 -6.36
CA PHE A 254 4.24 -0.27 -7.09
C PHE A 254 5.13 0.80 -6.46
N LEU A 255 4.62 2.02 -6.25
CA LEU A 255 5.37 3.12 -5.63
C LEU A 255 5.91 2.71 -4.24
N VAL A 256 5.08 2.09 -3.40
CA VAL A 256 5.50 1.60 -2.07
C VAL A 256 6.62 0.56 -2.17
N SER A 257 6.54 -0.36 -3.13
CA SER A 257 7.56 -1.39 -3.37
C SER A 257 8.93 -0.82 -3.76
N ILE A 258 8.98 0.28 -4.52
CA ILE A 258 10.23 0.86 -5.06
C ILE A 258 10.77 2.04 -4.23
N ALA A 259 9.97 2.62 -3.32
CA ALA A 259 10.33 3.84 -2.60
C ALA A 259 11.63 3.74 -1.79
N HIS A 260 12.01 2.54 -1.36
CA HIS A 260 13.26 2.29 -0.63
C HIS A 260 14.53 2.68 -1.43
N ALA A 261 14.45 2.74 -2.76
CA ALA A 261 15.54 3.17 -3.61
C ALA A 261 15.73 4.70 -3.66
N GLN A 262 14.82 5.47 -3.05
CA GLN A 262 14.84 6.94 -3.00
C GLN A 262 15.05 7.58 -4.39
N PRO A 263 14.19 7.25 -5.38
CA PRO A 263 14.33 7.81 -6.73
C PRO A 263 14.19 9.33 -6.72
N LEU A 264 14.87 10.00 -7.66
CA LEU A 264 14.63 11.41 -7.92
C LEU A 264 13.28 11.58 -8.64
N ILE A 265 13.01 10.72 -9.61
CA ILE A 265 11.83 10.79 -10.49
C ILE A 265 11.12 9.43 -10.49
N VAL A 266 9.80 9.43 -10.38
CA VAL A 266 8.95 8.25 -10.62
C VAL A 266 7.95 8.57 -11.72
N GLY A 267 7.66 7.61 -12.59
CA GLY A 267 6.73 7.84 -13.68
C GLY A 267 6.03 6.60 -14.23
N LEU A 268 5.31 6.84 -15.31
CA LEU A 268 4.68 5.82 -16.13
C LEU A 268 5.06 6.00 -17.60
N ASN A 269 5.25 4.88 -18.29
CA ASN A 269 5.56 4.87 -19.71
C ASN A 269 5.06 3.63 -20.43
N CYS A 270 4.98 3.76 -21.76
CA CYS A 270 4.60 2.68 -22.68
C CYS A 270 3.20 2.09 -22.39
N SER A 271 2.87 0.99 -23.08
CA SER A 271 1.59 0.24 -23.09
C SER A 271 0.33 1.03 -23.50
N LEU A 272 0.14 2.23 -22.95
CA LEU A 272 -1.04 3.06 -23.09
C LEU A 272 -0.73 4.34 -23.87
N GLY A 273 -1.74 4.85 -24.59
CA GLY A 273 -1.74 6.21 -25.11
C GLY A 273 -1.99 7.23 -23.99
N PRO A 274 -1.97 8.55 -24.30
CA PRO A 274 -2.22 9.55 -23.29
C PRO A 274 -3.61 9.39 -22.64
N ASP A 275 -4.66 9.22 -23.43
CA ASP A 275 -6.04 9.16 -22.91
C ASP A 275 -6.23 8.00 -21.90
N GLU A 276 -5.67 6.82 -22.18
CA GLU A 276 -5.76 5.69 -21.25
C GLU A 276 -4.83 5.83 -20.03
N MET A 277 -3.72 6.56 -20.14
CA MET A 277 -2.74 6.72 -19.07
C MET A 277 -3.10 7.83 -18.08
N GLU A 278 -3.92 8.80 -18.49
CA GLU A 278 -4.35 9.97 -17.71
C GLU A 278 -4.73 9.67 -16.24
N PRO A 279 -5.68 8.74 -15.93
CA PRO A 279 -6.09 8.50 -14.55
C PRO A 279 -4.93 8.02 -13.65
N TYR A 280 -3.96 7.31 -14.22
CA TYR A 280 -2.82 6.78 -13.47
C TYR A 280 -1.72 7.82 -13.25
N VAL A 281 -1.58 8.78 -14.18
CA VAL A 281 -0.70 9.94 -13.98
C VAL A 281 -1.26 10.84 -12.90
N GLU A 282 -2.58 11.08 -12.88
CA GLU A 282 -3.24 11.81 -11.79
C GLU A 282 -3.03 11.11 -10.44
N GLU A 283 -3.29 9.80 -10.38
CA GLU A 283 -3.10 9.00 -9.18
C GLU A 283 -1.65 9.09 -8.69
N LEU A 284 -0.67 8.83 -9.57
CA LEU A 284 0.75 8.89 -9.24
C LEU A 284 1.17 10.29 -8.77
N ALA A 285 0.71 11.35 -9.44
CA ALA A 285 1.01 12.73 -9.07
C ALA A 285 0.47 13.11 -7.69
N ARG A 286 -0.67 12.54 -7.29
CA ARG A 286 -1.27 12.75 -5.97
C ARG A 286 -0.48 12.06 -4.86
N ILE A 287 -0.05 10.82 -5.07
CA ILE A 287 0.56 9.99 -4.02
C ILE A 287 2.10 10.09 -3.96
N SER A 288 2.75 10.51 -5.04
CA SER A 288 4.21 10.47 -5.14
C SER A 288 4.88 11.59 -4.34
N PRO A 289 5.84 11.30 -3.43
CA PRO A 289 6.67 12.33 -2.82
C PRO A 289 7.84 12.79 -3.74
N TYR A 290 7.98 12.18 -4.93
CA TYR A 290 9.08 12.42 -5.86
C TYR A 290 8.65 13.30 -7.03
N PHE A 291 9.60 13.68 -7.90
CA PHE A 291 9.24 14.29 -9.19
C PHE A 291 8.52 13.29 -10.07
N VAL A 292 7.57 13.75 -10.89
CA VAL A 292 6.71 12.87 -11.69
C VAL A 292 6.98 13.01 -13.17
N SER A 293 7.17 11.88 -13.85
CA SER A 293 7.33 11.80 -15.30
C SER A 293 6.21 11.02 -15.97
N ALA A 294 5.84 11.41 -17.19
CA ALA A 294 4.99 10.61 -18.06
C ALA A 294 5.46 10.68 -19.51
N TYR A 295 5.56 9.52 -20.17
CA TYR A 295 5.95 9.43 -21.57
C TYR A 295 5.18 8.28 -22.26
N PRO A 296 3.90 8.51 -22.62
CA PRO A 296 3.02 7.49 -23.21
C PRO A 296 3.39 7.14 -24.65
N ASN A 297 2.79 6.06 -25.18
CA ASN A 297 2.83 5.74 -26.60
C ASN A 297 2.01 6.74 -27.41
N ALA A 298 2.30 6.90 -28.71
CA ALA A 298 1.51 7.70 -29.65
C ALA A 298 0.14 7.06 -29.97
N GLY A 299 -0.64 6.78 -28.93
CA GLY A 299 -1.86 5.98 -28.97
C GLY A 299 -1.57 4.49 -28.77
N LEU A 300 -2.64 3.70 -28.76
CA LEU A 300 -2.51 2.24 -28.77
C LEU A 300 -2.00 1.77 -30.15
N PRO A 301 -1.20 0.69 -30.22
CA PRO A 301 -0.73 0.16 -31.50
C PRO A 301 -1.88 -0.11 -32.46
N ASP A 302 -1.79 0.45 -33.67
CA ASP A 302 -2.77 0.31 -34.73
C ASP A 302 -2.08 -0.16 -36.02
N PRO A 303 -2.21 -1.45 -36.40
CA PRO A 303 -1.62 -2.00 -37.62
C PRO A 303 -2.12 -1.32 -38.92
N LEU A 304 -3.25 -0.60 -38.86
CA LEU A 304 -3.79 0.12 -40.01
C LEU A 304 -3.22 1.54 -40.15
N SER A 305 -2.55 2.06 -39.11
CA SER A 305 -1.84 3.33 -39.18
C SER A 305 -0.54 3.20 -40.00
N GLU A 306 -0.23 4.21 -40.81
CA GLU A 306 1.01 4.28 -41.60
C GLU A 306 2.27 4.22 -40.71
N THR A 307 2.19 4.74 -39.49
CA THR A 307 3.30 4.71 -38.51
C THR A 307 3.17 3.54 -37.52
N GLY A 308 2.09 2.75 -37.60
CA GLY A 308 1.70 1.76 -36.61
C GLY A 308 1.06 2.35 -35.34
N PHE A 309 0.89 3.68 -35.28
CA PHE A 309 0.37 4.41 -34.13
C PHE A 309 -0.55 5.56 -34.60
N PRO A 310 -1.74 5.76 -33.99
CA PRO A 310 -2.74 6.70 -34.53
C PRO A 310 -2.53 8.16 -34.14
N GLU A 311 -1.80 8.47 -33.07
CA GLU A 311 -1.63 9.86 -32.61
C GLU A 311 -0.61 10.63 -33.47
N THR A 312 -0.92 11.89 -33.75
CA THR A 312 -0.01 12.84 -34.43
C THR A 312 0.57 13.84 -33.42
N PRO A 313 1.63 14.60 -33.77
CA PRO A 313 2.17 15.64 -32.90
C PRO A 313 1.11 16.66 -32.43
N GLU A 314 0.15 16.99 -33.29
CA GLU A 314 -0.92 17.96 -33.04
C GLU A 314 -1.98 17.43 -32.06
N THR A 315 -2.24 16.13 -32.06
CA THR A 315 -3.22 15.50 -31.15
C THR A 315 -2.57 15.06 -29.83
N PHE A 316 -1.29 14.70 -29.86
CA PHE A 316 -0.55 14.19 -28.72
C PHE A 316 -0.17 15.27 -27.71
N ALA A 317 0.48 16.36 -28.16
CA ALA A 317 1.04 17.38 -27.26
C ALA A 317 -0.01 18.09 -26.39
N PRO A 318 -1.21 18.46 -26.88
CA PRO A 318 -2.24 19.10 -26.04
C PRO A 318 -2.65 18.26 -24.83
N LYS A 319 -2.66 16.92 -24.95
CA LYS A 319 -3.03 16.01 -23.86
C LYS A 319 -2.03 16.09 -22.71
N LEU A 320 -0.73 16.11 -23.01
CA LEU A 320 0.34 16.26 -22.02
C LEU A 320 0.36 17.67 -21.40
N VAL A 321 -0.03 18.69 -22.16
CA VAL A 321 -0.18 20.07 -21.61
C VAL A 321 -1.24 20.10 -20.53
N THR A 322 -2.40 19.45 -20.74
CA THR A 322 -3.44 19.35 -19.72
C THR A 322 -2.89 18.80 -18.41
N TRP A 323 -2.07 17.74 -18.45
CA TRP A 323 -1.44 17.17 -17.26
C TRP A 323 -0.44 18.13 -16.60
N ALA A 324 0.33 18.86 -17.40
CA ALA A 324 1.27 19.85 -16.89
C ALA A 324 0.54 21.05 -16.25
N GLU A 325 -0.56 21.53 -16.85
CA GLU A 325 -1.40 22.62 -16.32
C GLU A 325 -2.13 22.23 -15.04
N ASN A 326 -2.54 20.95 -14.92
CA ASN A 326 -3.06 20.38 -13.68
C ASN A 326 -1.98 20.26 -12.58
N GLY A 327 -0.72 20.53 -12.90
CA GLY A 327 0.39 20.45 -11.96
C GLY A 327 0.76 19.00 -11.62
N TRP A 328 0.56 18.06 -12.55
CA TRP A 328 0.84 16.64 -12.33
C TRP A 328 2.27 16.24 -12.73
N LEU A 329 2.88 16.97 -13.66
CA LEU A 329 4.16 16.60 -14.26
C LEU A 329 5.33 17.49 -13.84
N ASN A 330 6.51 16.89 -13.86
CA ASN A 330 7.82 17.56 -13.84
C ASN A 330 8.63 17.25 -15.11
N LEU A 331 8.38 16.08 -15.71
CA LEU A 331 9.02 15.63 -16.93
C LEU A 331 7.96 15.03 -17.88
N ALA A 332 8.06 15.34 -19.16
CA ALA A 332 7.18 14.83 -20.21
C ALA A 332 8.02 14.33 -21.40
N GLY A 333 7.58 13.25 -22.06
CA GLY A 333 8.28 12.68 -23.22
C GLY A 333 7.37 11.81 -24.07
N GLY A 334 7.98 10.94 -24.87
CA GLY A 334 7.27 9.98 -25.70
C GLY A 334 7.87 8.58 -25.64
N CYS A 335 7.03 7.54 -25.81
CA CYS A 335 7.50 6.16 -25.97
C CYS A 335 7.19 5.66 -27.40
N CYS A 336 6.67 4.45 -27.58
CA CYS A 336 6.48 3.84 -28.90
C CYS A 336 5.60 4.71 -29.82
N GLY A 337 6.02 4.85 -31.07
CA GLY A 337 5.34 5.66 -32.09
C GLY A 337 5.68 7.15 -32.08
N THR A 338 6.30 7.67 -31.01
CA THR A 338 6.70 9.09 -30.95
C THR A 338 7.97 9.34 -31.78
N THR A 339 8.11 10.59 -32.25
CA THR A 339 9.15 11.02 -33.21
C THR A 339 9.70 12.40 -32.82
N PRO A 340 10.79 12.88 -33.45
CA PRO A 340 11.28 14.24 -33.22
C PRO A 340 10.20 15.33 -33.43
N GLU A 341 9.24 15.13 -34.33
CA GLU A 341 8.10 16.05 -34.52
C GLU A 341 7.20 16.09 -33.28
N HIS A 342 6.91 14.95 -32.66
CA HIS A 342 6.16 14.87 -31.42
C HIS A 342 6.90 15.59 -30.28
N ILE A 343 8.19 15.32 -30.13
CA ILE A 343 9.02 15.95 -29.09
C ILE A 343 9.09 17.47 -29.29
N ARG A 344 9.17 17.94 -30.54
CA ARG A 344 9.12 19.37 -30.87
C ARG A 344 7.78 20.01 -30.48
N ALA A 345 6.68 19.32 -30.74
CA ALA A 345 5.35 19.77 -30.33
C ALA A 345 5.24 19.85 -28.81
N ILE A 346 5.66 18.81 -28.08
CA ILE A 346 5.68 18.77 -26.61
C ILE A 346 6.54 19.92 -26.06
N ALA A 347 7.80 20.03 -26.49
CA ALA A 347 8.74 21.04 -26.01
C ALA A 347 8.26 22.47 -26.22
N LYS A 348 7.57 22.73 -27.35
CA LYS A 348 6.93 24.03 -27.61
C LYS A 348 5.75 24.25 -26.66
N ALA A 349 4.92 23.24 -26.46
CA ALA A 349 3.67 23.35 -25.72
C ALA A 349 3.88 23.47 -24.19
N VAL A 350 4.82 22.72 -23.62
CA VAL A 350 5.05 22.71 -22.15
C VAL A 350 5.94 23.86 -21.66
N ARG A 351 6.55 24.66 -22.55
CA ARG A 351 7.50 25.73 -22.19
C ARG A 351 6.94 26.76 -21.20
N GLY A 352 5.64 27.05 -21.27
CA GLY A 352 4.95 27.99 -20.39
C GLY A 352 4.34 27.35 -19.12
N CYS A 353 4.36 26.03 -19.01
CA CYS A 353 3.73 25.31 -17.90
C CYS A 353 4.60 25.37 -16.65
N LYS A 354 3.96 25.51 -15.49
CA LYS A 354 4.64 25.42 -14.20
C LYS A 354 4.82 23.95 -13.82
N PRO A 355 6.00 23.52 -13.36
CA PRO A 355 6.19 22.16 -12.91
C PRO A 355 5.42 21.88 -11.63
N ARG A 356 5.04 20.62 -11.42
CA ARG A 356 4.50 20.11 -10.16
C ARG A 356 5.42 20.49 -9.00
N ARG A 357 4.84 21.02 -7.92
CA ARG A 357 5.60 21.37 -6.72
C ARG A 357 5.85 20.13 -5.88
N VAL A 358 7.12 19.81 -5.66
CA VAL A 358 7.56 18.76 -4.76
C VAL A 358 8.13 19.42 -3.50
N GLU A 359 7.50 19.21 -2.36
CA GLU A 359 8.05 19.65 -1.07
C GLU A 359 9.40 18.96 -0.86
N SER A 360 10.39 19.69 -0.35
CA SER A 360 11.76 19.20 -0.19
C SER A 360 11.82 18.05 0.83
N HIS A 361 11.58 16.82 0.37
CA HIS A 361 11.61 15.62 1.18
C HIS A 361 12.55 14.55 0.61
N VAL A 362 13.39 14.86 -0.40
CA VAL A 362 14.41 13.93 -0.88
C VAL A 362 15.51 13.82 0.18
N PRO A 363 15.56 12.75 1.01
CA PRO A 363 16.67 12.53 1.91
C PRO A 363 17.80 12.00 1.02
N GLY A 364 18.91 12.74 0.91
CA GLY A 364 20.00 12.41 -0.02
C GLY A 364 20.58 13.59 -0.81
N SER A 365 20.10 14.83 -0.64
CA SER A 365 20.85 15.98 -1.13
C SER A 365 22.23 16.05 -0.45
N ALA A 366 23.25 16.59 -1.14
CA ALA A 366 24.63 16.68 -0.65
C ALA A 366 24.78 17.31 0.76
N ARG A 367 23.73 17.99 1.23
CA ARG A 367 23.58 18.54 2.56
C ARG A 367 23.57 17.49 3.68
N GLU A 368 22.98 16.31 3.48
CA GLU A 368 22.99 15.21 4.48
C GLU A 368 24.31 14.43 4.45
N ALA A 369 24.89 14.23 3.25
CA ALA A 369 26.18 13.56 3.10
C ALA A 369 27.34 14.34 3.77
N ARG A 370 27.26 15.67 3.83
CA ARG A 370 28.21 16.51 4.58
C ARG A 370 27.86 16.67 6.06
N ALA A 371 26.59 16.66 6.45
CA ALA A 371 26.20 16.65 7.86
C ALA A 371 26.68 15.39 8.60
N LEU A 372 26.86 14.26 7.88
CA LEU A 372 27.48 13.04 8.41
C LEU A 372 29.01 13.05 8.41
N ALA A 373 29.65 14.00 7.71
CA ALA A 373 31.11 14.03 7.53
C ALA A 373 31.80 15.20 8.25
N GLY A 374 31.05 16.09 8.92
CA GLY A 374 31.64 17.24 9.60
C GLY A 374 30.77 17.82 10.71
N ALA A 375 31.34 17.77 11.91
CA ALA A 375 31.03 18.54 13.12
C ALA A 375 30.02 17.95 14.13
N ASP A 376 30.57 17.65 15.31
CA ASP A 376 29.91 17.65 16.60
C ASP A 376 29.03 18.90 16.80
N VAL A 377 27.73 18.80 16.57
CA VAL A 377 26.76 19.80 17.02
C VAL A 377 25.51 19.12 17.54
N ILE A 378 25.46 19.05 18.87
CA ILE A 378 24.32 19.08 19.80
C ILE A 378 22.91 18.95 19.17
N ALA A 379 22.21 17.92 19.67
CA ALA A 379 20.77 17.71 19.65
C ALA A 379 19.91 18.99 19.56
N ASN A 380 19.15 19.12 18.48
CA ASN A 380 17.76 19.62 18.40
C ASN A 380 17.44 19.96 16.94
N SER A 381 16.88 19.00 16.21
CA SER A 381 16.14 19.27 14.99
C SER A 381 14.74 18.68 15.13
N ASP A 382 13.83 19.49 15.67
CA ASP A 382 12.37 19.29 15.69
C ASP A 382 11.75 19.36 14.27
N GLN A 383 12.32 18.66 13.29
CA GLN A 383 11.87 18.67 11.89
C GLN A 383 11.08 17.42 11.47
N ASP A 384 10.88 16.43 12.35
CA ASP A 384 10.06 15.23 12.07
C ASP A 384 8.53 15.46 12.28
N SER A 385 8.06 16.71 12.40
CA SER A 385 6.76 17.04 13.02
C SER A 385 5.57 17.29 12.07
N ARG A 386 5.60 16.90 10.78
CA ARG A 386 4.45 17.21 9.87
C ARG A 386 3.97 16.14 8.90
N SER A 387 4.62 14.99 8.77
CA SER A 387 4.07 13.83 8.05
C SER A 387 3.51 12.84 9.07
N PRO A 388 2.23 12.43 8.99
CA PRO A 388 1.70 11.45 9.92
C PRO A 388 2.54 10.17 9.81
N SER A 389 3.04 9.66 10.95
CA SER A 389 3.83 8.43 11.00
C SER A 389 3.03 7.27 10.39
N MET A 390 3.41 6.84 9.19
CA MET A 390 2.71 5.82 8.42
C MET A 390 3.69 4.71 8.01
N LEU A 391 3.33 3.46 8.30
CA LEU A 391 4.02 2.29 7.77
C LEU A 391 3.30 1.92 6.49
N GLN A 392 4.04 1.99 5.40
CA GLN A 392 3.55 1.59 4.09
C GLN A 392 4.12 0.21 3.76
N LEU A 393 3.23 -0.72 3.49
CA LEU A 393 3.52 -2.07 3.03
C LEU A 393 2.75 -2.30 1.72
N SER A 394 3.10 -3.35 0.98
CA SER A 394 2.33 -3.73 -0.20
C SER A 394 2.38 -5.23 -0.47
N GLY A 395 1.26 -5.76 -0.95
CA GLY A 395 1.20 -6.97 -1.77
C GLY A 395 1.03 -6.55 -3.24
N LEU A 396 -0.06 -7.00 -3.87
CA LEU A 396 -0.58 -6.40 -5.10
C LEU A 396 -1.30 -5.07 -4.84
N GLU A 397 -1.74 -4.85 -3.60
CA GLU A 397 -2.42 -3.64 -3.14
C GLU A 397 -1.62 -3.02 -1.98
N PRO A 398 -1.71 -1.70 -1.76
CA PRO A 398 -1.04 -1.04 -0.66
C PRO A 398 -1.74 -1.32 0.67
N LEU A 399 -0.96 -1.39 1.75
CA LEU A 399 -1.43 -1.39 3.13
C LEU A 399 -0.75 -0.24 3.88
N ASN A 400 -1.53 0.81 4.16
CA ASN A 400 -1.08 2.00 4.87
C ASN A 400 -1.56 1.96 6.33
N ILE A 401 -0.65 1.67 7.27
CA ILE A 401 -0.96 1.61 8.70
C ILE A 401 -0.65 2.97 9.34
N THR A 402 -1.70 3.79 9.45
CA THR A 402 -1.70 5.11 10.10
C THR A 402 -2.13 5.00 11.58
N PRO A 403 -2.00 6.06 12.39
CA PRO A 403 -2.52 6.07 13.76
C PRO A 403 -4.04 5.79 13.85
N ASP A 404 -4.80 6.15 12.81
CA ASP A 404 -6.25 5.96 12.75
C ASP A 404 -6.66 4.59 12.16
N PHE A 405 -5.71 3.80 11.66
CA PHE A 405 -5.98 2.47 11.10
C PHE A 405 -6.56 1.51 12.15
N GLY A 406 -6.18 1.70 13.42
CA GLY A 406 -6.48 0.77 14.50
C GLY A 406 -5.51 -0.41 14.52
N PHE A 407 -6.02 -1.59 14.92
CA PHE A 407 -5.20 -2.79 15.09
C PHE A 407 -5.11 -3.61 13.80
N ALA A 408 -3.89 -3.81 13.29
CA ALA A 408 -3.64 -4.65 12.12
C ALA A 408 -3.44 -6.13 12.51
N VAL A 409 -4.13 -7.03 11.80
CA VAL A 409 -4.07 -8.47 12.03
C VAL A 409 -3.06 -9.13 11.11
N ILE A 410 -2.08 -9.80 11.71
CA ILE A 410 -1.14 -10.68 11.02
C ILE A 410 -1.63 -12.13 11.23
N GLY A 411 -1.99 -12.83 10.16
CA GLY A 411 -2.51 -14.20 10.24
C GLY A 411 -1.43 -15.24 10.55
N GLU A 412 -1.57 -15.95 11.67
CA GLU A 412 -0.55 -16.87 12.22
C GLU A 412 -0.55 -18.31 11.67
N ARG A 413 -1.57 -18.73 10.92
CA ARG A 413 -1.82 -20.18 10.66
C ARG A 413 -0.97 -20.78 9.54
N THR A 414 -0.25 -19.97 8.80
CA THR A 414 0.70 -20.35 7.74
C THR A 414 2.08 -20.59 8.33
N ASN A 415 2.11 -21.30 9.46
CA ASN A 415 3.27 -21.57 10.28
C ASN A 415 3.35 -23.07 10.60
N ILE A 416 4.44 -23.73 10.19
CA ILE A 416 4.59 -25.18 10.40
C ILE A 416 4.59 -25.53 11.90
N THR A 417 5.27 -24.74 12.73
CA THR A 417 5.36 -25.00 14.17
C THR A 417 4.06 -24.67 14.91
N GLY A 418 3.34 -23.63 14.46
CA GLY A 418 2.16 -23.09 15.13
C GLY A 418 0.83 -23.72 14.70
N SER A 419 0.76 -24.33 13.51
CA SER A 419 -0.50 -24.80 12.92
C SER A 419 -0.44 -26.28 12.52
N PRO A 420 -1.04 -27.19 13.31
CA PRO A 420 -1.02 -28.62 13.02
C PRO A 420 -1.62 -28.99 11.66
N LYS A 421 -2.60 -28.22 11.17
CA LYS A 421 -3.18 -28.42 9.84
C LYS A 421 -2.17 -28.06 8.75
N PHE A 422 -1.53 -26.90 8.86
CA PHE A 422 -0.56 -26.43 7.87
C PHE A 422 0.69 -27.32 7.85
N SER A 423 1.21 -27.68 9.03
CA SER A 423 2.31 -28.63 9.20
C SER A 423 2.07 -29.94 8.43
N LYS A 424 0.91 -30.57 8.63
CA LYS A 424 0.55 -31.82 7.94
C LYS A 424 0.52 -31.67 6.41
N LEU A 425 0.02 -30.54 5.92
CA LEU A 425 -0.07 -30.27 4.48
C LEU A 425 1.32 -30.09 3.86
N ILE A 426 2.17 -29.26 4.46
CA ILE A 426 3.53 -29.03 3.97
C ILE A 426 4.39 -30.31 4.04
N LEU A 427 4.33 -31.04 5.16
CA LEU A 427 5.05 -32.32 5.31
C LEU A 427 4.58 -33.40 4.32
N ALA A 428 3.32 -33.34 3.89
CA ALA A 428 2.77 -34.22 2.86
C ALA A 428 3.04 -33.72 1.42
N GLY A 429 3.66 -32.54 1.24
CA GLY A 429 3.87 -31.90 -0.06
C GLY A 429 2.59 -31.31 -0.68
N ASP A 430 1.50 -31.19 0.08
CA ASP A 430 0.22 -30.62 -0.37
C ASP A 430 0.22 -29.09 -0.22
N PHE A 431 0.92 -28.42 -1.14
CA PHE A 431 0.98 -26.95 -1.15
C PHE A 431 -0.35 -26.29 -1.57
N GLU A 432 -1.21 -26.97 -2.32
CA GLU A 432 -2.55 -26.46 -2.69
C GLU A 432 -3.48 -26.40 -1.48
N GLY A 433 -3.48 -27.44 -0.65
CA GLY A 433 -4.16 -27.42 0.64
C GLY A 433 -3.59 -26.32 1.55
N ALA A 434 -2.27 -26.08 1.51
CA ALA A 434 -1.62 -25.01 2.26
C ALA A 434 -2.05 -23.60 1.78
N LEU A 435 -2.20 -23.38 0.47
CA LEU A 435 -2.76 -22.14 -0.10
C LEU A 435 -4.19 -21.90 0.40
N THR A 436 -4.99 -22.96 0.53
CA THR A 436 -6.34 -22.84 1.09
C THR A 436 -6.32 -22.32 2.53
N VAL A 437 -5.32 -22.70 3.34
CA VAL A 437 -5.15 -22.14 4.70
C VAL A 437 -4.83 -20.64 4.63
N ALA A 438 -3.93 -20.23 3.75
CA ALA A 438 -3.60 -18.82 3.53
C ALA A 438 -4.84 -18.01 3.11
N ARG A 439 -5.57 -18.46 2.09
CA ARG A 439 -6.81 -17.83 1.59
C ARG A 439 -7.86 -17.66 2.69
N GLN A 440 -8.05 -18.70 3.51
CA GLN A 440 -8.98 -18.66 4.64
C GLN A 440 -8.62 -17.56 5.67
N GLN A 441 -7.33 -17.29 5.89
CA GLN A 441 -6.91 -16.22 6.78
C GLN A 441 -7.21 -14.84 6.21
N VAL A 442 -6.93 -14.63 4.92
CA VAL A 442 -7.25 -13.38 4.23
C VAL A 442 -8.76 -13.11 4.27
N GLN A 443 -9.57 -14.12 3.94
CA GLN A 443 -11.03 -14.05 4.05
C GLN A 443 -11.51 -13.87 5.49
N GLY A 444 -10.74 -14.34 6.47
CA GLY A 444 -10.97 -14.19 7.90
C GLY A 444 -10.65 -12.80 8.44
N GLY A 445 -10.12 -11.89 7.61
CA GLY A 445 -9.79 -10.52 7.97
C GLY A 445 -8.31 -10.27 8.31
N ALA A 446 -7.40 -11.16 7.91
CA ALA A 446 -5.98 -10.89 8.01
C ALA A 446 -5.57 -9.72 7.08
N ASN A 447 -4.86 -8.74 7.63
CA ASN A 447 -4.28 -7.62 6.88
C ASN A 447 -2.89 -7.96 6.34
N LEU A 448 -2.17 -8.85 7.02
CA LEU A 448 -0.89 -9.42 6.59
C LEU A 448 -0.90 -10.93 6.83
N LEU A 449 -0.02 -11.66 6.14
CA LEU A 449 0.11 -13.11 6.28
C LEU A 449 1.50 -13.49 6.80
N ASP A 450 1.58 -14.12 7.98
CA ASP A 450 2.82 -14.65 8.54
C ASP A 450 3.13 -16.03 7.95
N VAL A 451 4.26 -16.16 7.27
CA VAL A 451 4.66 -17.40 6.59
C VAL A 451 5.93 -17.91 7.24
N ASN A 452 5.83 -19.05 7.93
CA ASN A 452 6.94 -19.72 8.59
C ASN A 452 7.07 -21.17 8.09
N MET A 453 8.26 -21.49 7.56
CA MET A 453 8.63 -22.80 7.01
C MET A 453 9.76 -23.48 7.80
N ASP A 454 9.98 -23.07 9.05
CA ASP A 454 11.02 -23.67 9.89
C ASP A 454 10.58 -25.04 10.40
N GLU A 455 11.27 -26.07 9.95
CA GLU A 455 11.09 -27.45 10.40
C GLU A 455 12.40 -28.22 10.12
N GLY A 456 12.83 -29.05 11.06
CA GLY A 456 14.10 -29.78 10.97
C GLY A 456 14.10 -30.88 9.91
N MET A 457 12.91 -31.32 9.49
CA MET A 457 12.72 -32.45 8.57
C MET A 457 12.57 -32.05 7.08
N ILE A 458 12.59 -30.75 6.76
CA ILE A 458 12.43 -30.27 5.37
C ILE A 458 13.52 -29.26 4.99
N ASP A 459 13.65 -29.03 3.69
CA ASP A 459 14.39 -27.88 3.18
C ASP A 459 13.53 -26.62 3.30
N SER A 460 13.74 -25.86 4.38
CA SER A 460 13.00 -24.62 4.67
C SER A 460 13.18 -23.54 3.59
N GLU A 461 14.36 -23.46 2.95
CA GLU A 461 14.62 -22.45 1.92
C GLU A 461 13.81 -22.77 0.65
N ALA A 462 13.83 -24.03 0.22
CA ALA A 462 13.04 -24.50 -0.91
C ALA A 462 11.53 -24.43 -0.64
N ALA A 463 11.08 -24.80 0.56
CA ALA A 463 9.67 -24.74 0.96
C ALA A 463 9.15 -23.30 0.99
N MET A 464 9.93 -22.36 1.57
CA MET A 464 9.61 -20.93 1.58
C MET A 464 9.49 -20.37 0.16
N THR A 465 10.50 -20.64 -0.67
CA THR A 465 10.53 -20.21 -2.08
C THR A 465 9.33 -20.73 -2.85
N ARG A 466 9.04 -22.03 -2.76
CA ARG A 466 7.92 -22.67 -3.46
C ARG A 466 6.59 -22.09 -3.02
N PHE A 467 6.36 -21.95 -1.72
CA PHE A 467 5.08 -21.48 -1.21
C PHE A 467 4.83 -20.00 -1.49
N LEU A 468 5.85 -19.14 -1.41
CA LEU A 468 5.70 -17.72 -1.76
C LEU A 468 5.49 -17.52 -3.27
N ASN A 469 6.14 -18.31 -4.12
CA ASN A 469 5.86 -18.30 -5.56
C ASN A 469 4.42 -18.70 -5.88
N LEU A 470 3.87 -19.68 -5.15
CA LEU A 470 2.47 -20.07 -5.25
C LEU A 470 1.52 -18.97 -4.74
N ILE A 471 1.82 -18.35 -3.59
CA ILE A 471 1.07 -17.19 -3.10
C ILE A 471 1.02 -16.08 -4.15
N GLY A 472 2.15 -15.78 -4.81
CA GLY A 472 2.22 -14.79 -5.87
C GLY A 472 1.35 -15.09 -7.10
N SER A 473 0.95 -16.35 -7.30
CA SER A 473 0.04 -16.77 -8.37
C SER A 473 -1.45 -16.71 -7.99
N GLU A 474 -1.78 -16.45 -6.73
CA GLU A 474 -3.15 -16.38 -6.22
C GLU A 474 -3.50 -14.93 -5.82
N PRO A 475 -4.20 -14.16 -6.68
CA PRO A 475 -4.45 -12.73 -6.48
C PRO A 475 -5.14 -12.40 -5.15
N GLU A 476 -6.05 -13.25 -4.67
CA GLU A 476 -6.77 -13.02 -3.41
C GLU A 476 -5.82 -13.01 -2.21
N ILE A 477 -4.75 -13.83 -2.25
CA ILE A 477 -3.73 -13.87 -1.20
C ILE A 477 -2.66 -12.81 -1.47
N ALA A 478 -2.17 -12.72 -2.71
CA ALA A 478 -1.09 -11.82 -3.09
C ALA A 478 -1.43 -10.34 -2.89
N ARG A 479 -2.72 -9.96 -2.83
CA ARG A 479 -3.14 -8.56 -2.58
C ARG A 479 -2.61 -7.99 -1.28
N ILE A 480 -2.48 -8.79 -0.21
CA ILE A 480 -1.98 -8.31 1.08
C ILE A 480 -0.47 -8.55 1.26
N PRO A 481 0.23 -7.76 2.08
CA PRO A 481 1.65 -7.98 2.36
C PRO A 481 1.92 -9.30 3.12
N VAL A 482 3.11 -9.84 2.91
CA VAL A 482 3.60 -11.05 3.60
C VAL A 482 4.59 -10.66 4.70
N VAL A 483 4.48 -11.32 5.84
CA VAL A 483 5.47 -11.35 6.92
C VAL A 483 6.29 -12.63 6.74
N ILE A 484 7.56 -12.49 6.37
CA ILE A 484 8.46 -13.63 6.13
C ILE A 484 9.07 -14.02 7.48
N ASP A 485 8.65 -15.16 8.01
CA ASP A 485 9.01 -15.62 9.35
C ASP A 485 10.00 -16.79 9.31
N SER A 486 11.16 -16.61 9.94
CA SER A 486 12.12 -17.68 10.19
C SER A 486 13.16 -17.28 11.24
N SER A 487 13.66 -18.28 11.96
CA SER A 487 14.84 -18.18 12.82
C SER A 487 16.16 -18.15 12.04
N LYS A 488 16.15 -18.51 10.75
CA LYS A 488 17.32 -18.59 9.86
C LYS A 488 17.31 -17.46 8.83
N TRP A 489 18.37 -16.65 8.81
CA TRP A 489 18.52 -15.56 7.84
C TRP A 489 18.43 -16.03 6.37
N SER A 490 18.98 -17.20 6.05
CA SER A 490 18.96 -17.73 4.68
C SER A 490 17.54 -18.00 4.16
N VAL A 491 16.62 -18.43 5.03
CA VAL A 491 15.21 -18.64 4.71
C VAL A 491 14.51 -17.29 4.53
N ILE A 492 14.77 -16.31 5.41
CA ILE A 492 14.26 -14.93 5.27
C ILE A 492 14.69 -14.34 3.93
N GLU A 493 15.97 -14.45 3.60
CA GLU A 493 16.54 -13.91 2.37
C GLU A 493 15.98 -14.61 1.13
N SER A 494 15.79 -15.92 1.18
CA SER A 494 15.10 -16.67 0.12
C SER A 494 13.67 -16.17 -0.07
N GLY A 495 12.95 -15.88 1.01
CA GLY A 495 11.60 -15.31 0.93
C GLY A 495 11.56 -13.90 0.35
N LEU A 496 12.50 -13.02 0.75
CA LEU A 496 12.59 -11.64 0.26
C LEU A 496 12.81 -11.58 -1.26
N LYS A 497 13.52 -12.58 -1.80
CA LYS A 497 13.79 -12.76 -3.23
C LYS A 497 12.55 -13.21 -4.04
N CYS A 498 11.45 -13.59 -3.38
CA CYS A 498 10.23 -14.09 -4.02
C CYS A 498 9.06 -13.08 -3.99
N VAL A 499 9.16 -12.00 -3.22
CA VAL A 499 8.04 -11.06 -2.98
C VAL A 499 8.21 -9.73 -3.72
N GLN A 500 7.27 -9.43 -4.61
CA GLN A 500 7.25 -8.17 -5.39
C GLN A 500 6.86 -6.94 -4.54
N GLY A 501 6.03 -7.16 -3.52
CA GLY A 501 5.58 -6.15 -2.56
C GLY A 501 6.66 -5.70 -1.56
N LYS A 502 6.35 -4.65 -0.78
CA LYS A 502 7.07 -4.31 0.45
C LYS A 502 6.58 -5.20 1.59
N ALA A 503 7.35 -6.25 1.86
CA ALA A 503 7.12 -7.25 2.89
C ALA A 503 7.65 -6.81 4.27
N VAL A 504 7.37 -7.63 5.29
CA VAL A 504 7.93 -7.49 6.64
C VAL A 504 8.83 -8.68 6.93
N VAL A 505 10.01 -8.44 7.50
CA VAL A 505 10.90 -9.50 7.99
C VAL A 505 10.58 -9.80 9.45
N ASN A 506 10.32 -11.07 9.76
CA ASN A 506 10.13 -11.60 11.10
C ASN A 506 11.17 -12.71 11.36
N SER A 507 12.21 -12.49 12.16
CA SER A 507 12.63 -11.23 12.75
C SER A 507 14.16 -11.19 12.81
N ILE A 508 14.69 -10.02 13.18
CA ILE A 508 16.10 -9.87 13.55
C ILE A 508 16.22 -9.48 15.02
N SER A 509 17.41 -9.67 15.60
CA SER A 509 17.68 -9.33 17.00
C SER A 509 19.17 -9.13 17.25
N LEU A 510 19.54 -8.65 18.44
CA LEU A 510 20.92 -8.46 18.86
C LEU A 510 21.58 -9.73 19.41
N LYS A 511 20.90 -10.89 19.35
CA LYS A 511 21.38 -12.16 19.94
C LYS A 511 22.75 -12.60 19.43
N ASN A 512 23.07 -12.30 18.17
CA ASN A 512 24.33 -12.65 17.52
C ASN A 512 25.30 -11.46 17.46
N GLY A 513 25.09 -10.44 18.28
CA GLY A 513 25.88 -9.22 18.30
C GLY A 513 25.43 -8.15 17.30
N GLU A 514 26.01 -6.97 17.47
CA GLU A 514 25.67 -5.76 16.72
C GLU A 514 26.05 -5.83 15.23
N GLU A 515 27.18 -6.45 14.90
CA GLU A 515 27.67 -6.53 13.51
C GLU A 515 26.68 -7.30 12.62
N GLU A 516 26.25 -8.47 13.06
CA GLU A 516 25.29 -9.29 12.32
C GLU A 516 23.92 -8.61 12.24
N PHE A 517 23.45 -7.99 13.34
CA PHE A 517 22.21 -7.21 13.35
C PHE A 517 22.23 -6.08 12.31
N LEU A 518 23.34 -5.32 12.24
CA LEU A 518 23.50 -4.25 11.26
C LEU A 518 23.64 -4.77 9.83
N ARG A 519 24.33 -5.90 9.62
CA ARG A 519 24.44 -6.55 8.31
C ARG A 519 23.06 -6.93 7.78
N GLN A 520 22.26 -7.60 8.61
CA GLN A 520 20.88 -7.99 8.28
C GLN A 520 20.02 -6.75 8.03
N ALA A 521 20.05 -5.75 8.91
CA ALA A 521 19.28 -4.51 8.75
C ALA A 521 19.58 -3.77 7.44
N ARG A 522 20.85 -3.70 7.02
CA ARG A 522 21.25 -3.09 5.74
C ARG A 522 20.71 -3.89 4.53
N LEU A 523 20.73 -5.21 4.61
CA LEU A 523 20.14 -6.06 3.57
C LEU A 523 18.63 -5.91 3.50
N ILE A 524 17.92 -5.91 4.62
CA ILE A 524 16.46 -5.69 4.68
C ILE A 524 16.10 -4.36 4.00
N ARG A 525 16.83 -3.29 4.31
CA ARG A 525 16.65 -1.99 3.66
C ARG A 525 16.91 -2.06 2.16
N ARG A 526 17.95 -2.78 1.72
CA ARG A 526 18.28 -2.94 0.30
C ARG A 526 17.23 -3.76 -0.47
N TYR A 527 16.61 -4.74 0.18
CA TYR A 527 15.46 -5.47 -0.37
C TYR A 527 14.16 -4.66 -0.33
N GLY A 528 14.14 -3.54 0.40
CA GLY A 528 12.98 -2.66 0.53
C GLY A 528 11.87 -3.20 1.44
N ALA A 529 12.23 -3.93 2.51
CA ALA A 529 11.27 -4.48 3.46
C ALA A 529 11.26 -3.70 4.80
N ALA A 530 10.14 -3.81 5.53
CA ALA A 530 10.07 -3.42 6.93
C ALA A 530 10.59 -4.56 7.83
N VAL A 531 10.82 -4.28 9.11
CA VAL A 531 11.48 -5.23 10.02
C VAL A 531 10.79 -5.32 11.38
N ILE A 532 10.53 -6.55 11.82
CA ILE A 532 10.24 -6.89 13.21
C ILE A 532 11.56 -7.15 13.93
N VAL A 533 11.76 -6.42 15.03
CA VAL A 533 12.94 -6.50 15.89
C VAL A 533 12.52 -7.08 17.23
N MET A 534 12.95 -8.30 17.50
CA MET A 534 12.72 -8.94 18.78
C MET A 534 13.57 -8.30 19.88
N ALA A 535 12.99 -8.12 21.07
CA ALA A 535 13.72 -7.73 22.28
C ALA A 535 14.56 -8.90 22.81
N PHE A 536 15.60 -9.27 22.07
CA PHE A 536 16.54 -10.34 22.38
C PHE A 536 17.95 -9.82 22.06
N ASP A 537 18.86 -9.89 23.02
CA ASP A 537 20.26 -9.48 22.87
C ASP A 537 21.23 -10.60 23.25
N GLU A 538 22.52 -10.29 23.34
CA GLU A 538 23.58 -11.24 23.67
C GLU A 538 23.43 -11.87 25.07
N ARG A 539 22.61 -11.26 25.95
CA ARG A 539 22.31 -11.76 27.30
C ARG A 539 21.05 -12.63 27.35
N GLY A 540 20.32 -12.74 26.24
CA GLY A 540 19.09 -13.54 26.14
C GLY A 540 17.84 -12.73 25.83
N GLN A 541 16.70 -13.39 25.98
CA GLN A 541 15.38 -12.79 25.74
C GLN A 541 15.00 -11.82 26.87
N ALA A 542 14.40 -10.67 26.53
CA ALA A 542 13.90 -9.74 27.54
C ALA A 542 12.61 -10.25 28.21
N ASP A 543 12.70 -10.49 29.51
CA ASP A 543 11.66 -11.01 30.39
C ASP A 543 10.98 -9.91 31.23
N SER A 544 11.71 -8.86 31.62
CA SER A 544 11.23 -7.73 32.43
C SER A 544 11.01 -6.45 31.61
N PHE A 545 10.24 -5.51 32.15
CA PHE A 545 10.00 -4.20 31.53
C PHE A 545 11.32 -3.44 31.22
N GLU A 546 12.24 -3.39 32.18
CA GLU A 546 13.53 -2.69 32.05
C GLU A 546 14.37 -3.27 30.91
N ARG A 547 14.42 -4.60 30.81
CA ARG A 547 15.17 -5.28 29.74
C ARG A 547 14.52 -5.04 28.38
N LYS A 548 13.19 -5.05 28.29
CA LYS A 548 12.47 -4.77 27.03
C LYS A 548 12.81 -3.38 26.51
N ILE A 549 12.75 -2.35 27.35
CA ILE A 549 13.04 -0.98 26.93
C ILE A 549 14.53 -0.74 26.63
N GLU A 550 15.45 -1.36 27.37
CA GLU A 550 16.90 -1.29 27.12
C GLU A 550 17.23 -1.78 25.71
N ILE A 551 16.76 -2.98 25.36
CA ILE A 551 17.05 -3.60 24.07
C ILE A 551 16.39 -2.83 22.93
N CYS A 552 15.10 -2.46 23.06
CA CYS A 552 14.40 -1.69 22.04
C CYS A 552 15.06 -0.32 21.79
N ALA A 553 15.51 0.38 22.85
CA ALA A 553 16.23 1.65 22.72
C ALA A 553 17.55 1.48 21.95
N ARG A 554 18.36 0.48 22.35
CA ARG A 554 19.63 0.17 21.68
C ARG A 554 19.42 -0.17 20.22
N ALA A 555 18.50 -1.08 19.92
CA ALA A 555 18.20 -1.49 18.55
C ALA A 555 17.69 -0.33 17.69
N TYR A 556 16.81 0.53 18.23
CA TYR A 556 16.31 1.72 17.52
C TYR A 556 17.46 2.65 17.10
N ASP A 557 18.37 2.93 18.03
CA ASP A 557 19.52 3.79 17.78
C ASP A 557 20.45 3.20 16.71
N LEU A 558 20.74 1.90 16.78
CA LEU A 558 21.55 1.20 15.78
C LEU A 558 20.91 1.26 14.39
N LEU A 559 19.60 0.97 14.30
CA LEU A 559 18.87 0.96 13.03
C LEU A 559 18.81 2.37 12.40
N ARG A 560 18.53 3.40 13.20
CA ARG A 560 18.41 4.78 12.72
C ARG A 560 19.78 5.37 12.36
N LYS A 561 20.77 5.23 13.23
CA LYS A 561 22.06 5.94 13.11
C LYS A 561 23.07 5.20 12.24
N GLN A 562 23.10 3.86 12.27
CA GLN A 562 24.15 3.07 11.61
C GLN A 562 23.68 2.25 10.39
N ALA A 563 22.40 1.86 10.34
CA ALA A 563 21.81 1.18 9.18
C ALA A 563 20.94 2.10 8.30
N ASN A 564 20.59 3.29 8.82
CA ASN A 564 19.72 4.27 8.18
C ASN A 564 18.39 3.65 7.72
N VAL A 565 17.78 2.86 8.60
CA VAL A 565 16.42 2.32 8.43
C VAL A 565 15.41 3.43 8.77
N PRO A 566 14.38 3.67 7.96
CA PRO A 566 13.31 4.61 8.30
C PRO A 566 12.61 4.21 9.61
N ALA A 567 12.35 5.16 10.50
CA ALA A 567 11.70 4.86 11.79
C ALA A 567 10.34 4.16 11.62
N ASN A 568 9.57 4.57 10.60
CA ASN A 568 8.27 3.99 10.28
C ASN A 568 8.32 2.52 9.86
N ASP A 569 9.49 2.03 9.40
CA ASP A 569 9.72 0.64 8.98
C ASP A 569 10.18 -0.27 10.12
N ILE A 570 10.38 0.28 11.33
CA ILE A 570 10.80 -0.47 12.52
C ILE A 570 9.57 -0.87 13.33
N ILE A 571 9.39 -2.18 13.50
CA ILE A 571 8.36 -2.78 14.34
C ILE A 571 9.07 -3.51 15.48
N PHE A 572 8.80 -3.18 16.72
CA PHE A 572 9.34 -3.90 17.87
C PHE A 572 8.42 -5.04 18.29
N ASP A 573 9.00 -6.19 18.59
CA ASP A 573 8.35 -7.24 19.37
C ASP A 573 9.03 -7.30 20.76
N PRO A 574 8.42 -6.69 21.80
CA PRO A 574 8.91 -6.75 23.18
C PRO A 574 8.86 -8.16 23.81
N ASN A 575 8.51 -9.20 23.05
CA ASN A 575 8.23 -10.57 23.47
C ASN A 575 6.98 -10.69 24.35
N ILE A 576 5.89 -11.18 23.77
CA ILE A 576 4.76 -11.71 24.53
C ILE A 576 5.16 -13.07 25.10
N LEU A 577 5.30 -13.16 26.42
CA LEU A 577 5.69 -14.37 27.14
C LEU A 577 4.49 -15.02 27.84
N THR A 578 4.62 -16.31 28.14
CA THR A 578 3.55 -17.09 28.75
C THR A 578 3.34 -16.72 30.23
N VAL A 579 2.09 -16.45 30.61
CA VAL A 579 1.68 -16.21 32.00
C VAL A 579 0.93 -17.43 32.58
N ALA A 580 0.56 -17.38 33.86
CA ALA A 580 -0.14 -18.46 34.56
C ALA A 580 0.60 -19.81 34.49
N THR A 581 1.94 -19.78 34.58
CA THR A 581 2.79 -20.98 34.58
C THR A 581 2.93 -21.61 35.97
N GLY A 582 2.47 -20.93 37.01
CA GLY A 582 2.71 -21.28 38.41
C GLY A 582 4.03 -20.74 38.98
N LEU A 583 4.84 -20.07 38.17
CA LEU A 583 6.09 -19.41 38.61
C LEU A 583 5.83 -17.93 38.89
N GLU A 584 6.29 -17.44 40.04
CA GLU A 584 6.09 -16.06 40.47
C GLU A 584 6.73 -15.05 39.50
N GLU A 585 7.92 -15.37 39.01
CA GLU A 585 8.68 -14.57 38.03
C GLU A 585 7.88 -14.29 36.73
N HIS A 586 6.95 -15.19 36.37
CA HIS A 586 6.20 -15.09 35.12
C HIS A 586 4.90 -14.30 35.27
N ARG A 587 4.50 -13.93 36.49
CA ARG A 587 3.22 -13.26 36.76
C ARG A 587 3.13 -11.89 36.07
N ASN A 588 4.24 -11.18 35.98
CA ASN A 588 4.25 -9.80 35.50
C ASN A 588 4.47 -9.66 33.98
N TYR A 589 4.77 -10.73 33.25
CA TYR A 589 5.15 -10.66 31.83
C TYR A 589 4.14 -9.94 30.93
N ALA A 590 2.83 -10.12 31.17
CA ALA A 590 1.79 -9.43 30.42
C ALA A 590 1.78 -7.91 30.72
N VAL A 591 1.93 -7.53 31.98
CA VAL A 591 2.02 -6.12 32.42
C VAL A 591 3.27 -5.48 31.84
N ASP A 592 4.42 -6.15 31.92
CA ASP A 592 5.70 -5.66 31.39
C ASP A 592 5.64 -5.40 29.89
N PHE A 593 4.97 -6.27 29.12
CA PHE A 593 4.74 -6.06 27.69
C PHE A 593 3.86 -4.81 27.44
N ILE A 594 2.76 -4.67 28.19
CA ILE A 594 1.83 -3.53 28.04
C ILE A 594 2.55 -2.22 28.37
N GLU A 595 3.35 -2.17 29.44
CA GLU A 595 4.11 -0.98 29.80
C GLU A 595 5.24 -0.69 28.80
N ALA A 596 5.95 -1.73 28.32
CA ALA A 596 6.96 -1.57 27.28
C ALA A 596 6.35 -1.00 25.99
N THR A 597 5.15 -1.44 25.63
CA THR A 597 4.38 -0.89 24.50
C THR A 597 4.15 0.62 24.71
N ARG A 598 3.62 1.04 25.87
CA ARG A 598 3.43 2.48 26.17
C ARG A 598 4.73 3.27 26.14
N TRP A 599 5.83 2.65 26.57
CA TRP A 599 7.14 3.29 26.56
C TRP A 599 7.65 3.48 25.13
N ILE A 600 7.61 2.43 24.29
CA ILE A 600 8.06 2.47 22.90
C ILE A 600 7.30 3.56 22.14
N LYS A 601 5.96 3.58 22.22
CA LYS A 601 5.14 4.58 21.52
C LYS A 601 5.42 6.02 21.96
N ARG A 602 5.87 6.23 23.21
CA ARG A 602 6.21 7.57 23.74
C ARG A 602 7.65 7.98 23.44
N LYS A 603 8.58 7.04 23.33
CA LYS A 603 10.03 7.33 23.31
C LYS A 603 10.71 7.07 21.97
N LEU A 604 10.16 6.18 21.15
CA LEU A 604 10.72 5.78 19.85
C LEU A 604 9.76 6.25 18.74
N PRO A 605 9.81 7.53 18.33
CA PRO A 605 8.86 8.09 17.38
C PRO A 605 8.96 7.36 16.03
N GLY A 606 7.82 7.13 15.38
CA GLY A 606 7.75 6.39 14.12
C GLY A 606 7.70 4.87 14.28
N ALA A 607 8.29 4.31 15.34
CA ALA A 607 8.30 2.87 15.57
C ALA A 607 6.90 2.33 15.90
N ARG A 608 6.69 1.06 15.52
CA ARG A 608 5.47 0.30 15.79
C ARG A 608 5.73 -0.83 16.77
N VAL A 609 4.67 -1.38 17.34
CA VAL A 609 4.73 -2.53 18.25
C VAL A 609 3.87 -3.67 17.70
N SER A 610 4.45 -4.87 17.72
CA SER A 610 3.80 -6.14 17.40
C SER A 610 4.06 -7.17 18.51
N GLY A 611 3.46 -8.35 18.36
CA GLY A 611 3.78 -9.52 19.18
C GLY A 611 2.96 -10.75 18.81
N GLY A 612 3.53 -11.93 19.11
CA GLY A 612 2.84 -13.23 19.02
C GLY A 612 1.82 -13.43 20.14
N VAL A 613 0.56 -13.04 19.91
CA VAL A 613 -0.48 -13.02 20.98
C VAL A 613 -0.75 -14.42 21.52
N SER A 614 -0.71 -15.43 20.67
CA SER A 614 -0.95 -16.83 21.06
C SER A 614 -0.02 -17.32 22.18
N ASN A 615 1.17 -16.75 22.33
CA ASN A 615 2.19 -17.10 23.33
C ASN A 615 1.74 -16.81 24.77
N ILE A 616 0.89 -15.80 24.99
CA ILE A 616 0.39 -15.41 26.32
C ILE A 616 -0.32 -16.56 27.04
N SER A 617 -0.90 -17.47 26.25
CA SER A 617 -1.89 -18.46 26.67
C SER A 617 -1.37 -19.91 26.65
N PHE A 618 -0.06 -20.14 26.48
CA PHE A 618 0.47 -21.49 26.31
C PHE A 618 0.26 -22.42 27.51
N SER A 619 0.15 -21.88 28.73
CA SER A 619 -0.20 -22.66 29.93
C SER A 619 -1.55 -23.38 29.82
N PHE A 620 -2.45 -22.92 28.93
CA PHE A 620 -3.79 -23.48 28.74
C PHE A 620 -3.96 -24.21 27.40
N ARG A 621 -2.88 -24.75 26.82
CA ARG A 621 -2.97 -25.57 25.60
C ARG A 621 -4.01 -26.69 25.75
N GLY A 622 -4.89 -26.80 24.75
CA GLY A 622 -6.02 -27.73 24.76
C GLY A 622 -7.32 -27.20 25.39
N ASN A 623 -7.31 -26.00 25.99
CA ASN A 623 -8.52 -25.31 26.45
C ASN A 623 -8.74 -24.01 25.65
N ASN A 624 -9.34 -24.15 24.46
CA ASN A 624 -9.50 -23.01 23.53
C ASN A 624 -10.37 -21.89 24.12
N THR A 625 -11.39 -22.21 24.91
CA THR A 625 -12.27 -21.21 25.54
C THR A 625 -11.48 -20.24 26.42
N VAL A 626 -10.59 -20.75 27.27
CA VAL A 626 -9.75 -19.91 28.14
C VAL A 626 -8.72 -19.15 27.31
N ARG A 627 -8.10 -19.80 26.31
CA ARG A 627 -7.09 -19.15 25.46
C ARG A 627 -7.67 -17.97 24.68
N GLU A 628 -8.82 -18.15 24.04
CA GLU A 628 -9.50 -17.10 23.26
C GLU A 628 -9.92 -15.92 24.17
N ALA A 629 -10.39 -16.21 25.38
CA ALA A 629 -10.68 -15.18 26.38
C ALA A 629 -9.42 -14.40 26.79
N MET A 630 -8.29 -15.10 27.02
CA MET A 630 -7.00 -14.46 27.30
C MET A 630 -6.53 -13.58 26.15
N HIS A 631 -6.65 -14.03 24.90
CA HIS A 631 -6.25 -13.25 23.73
C HIS A 631 -7.07 -11.96 23.60
N ALA A 632 -8.39 -12.06 23.71
CA ALA A 632 -9.29 -10.91 23.60
C ALA A 632 -9.07 -9.90 24.74
N ALA A 633 -8.91 -10.38 25.98
CA ALA A 633 -8.62 -9.52 27.13
C ALA A 633 -7.24 -8.86 27.04
N PHE A 634 -6.21 -9.60 26.61
CA PHE A 634 -4.87 -9.06 26.42
C PHE A 634 -4.86 -7.98 25.32
N LEU A 635 -5.44 -8.28 24.15
CA LEU A 635 -5.53 -7.33 23.04
C LEU A 635 -6.27 -6.06 23.42
N PHE A 636 -7.38 -6.17 24.17
CA PHE A 636 -8.13 -5.01 24.65
C PHE A 636 -7.24 -4.02 25.44
N HIS A 637 -6.39 -4.53 26.33
CA HIS A 637 -5.48 -3.69 27.12
C HIS A 637 -4.25 -3.24 26.33
N ALA A 638 -3.65 -4.13 25.54
CA ALA A 638 -2.44 -3.84 24.76
C ALA A 638 -2.70 -2.82 23.64
N ILE A 639 -3.82 -2.90 22.94
CA ILE A 639 -4.20 -1.94 21.88
C ILE A 639 -4.38 -0.53 22.49
N ARG A 640 -5.01 -0.42 23.66
CA ARG A 640 -5.13 0.84 24.40
C ARG A 640 -3.78 1.39 24.87
N ALA A 641 -2.80 0.52 25.10
CA ALA A 641 -1.42 0.90 25.38
C ALA A 641 -0.64 1.32 24.13
N GLY A 642 -1.18 1.06 22.93
CA GLY A 642 -0.59 1.46 21.65
C GLY A 642 -0.02 0.30 20.83
N LEU A 643 -0.47 -0.95 21.05
CA LEU A 643 -0.16 -2.07 20.17
C LEU A 643 -0.76 -1.84 18.77
N ASP A 644 0.11 -1.74 17.76
CA ASP A 644 -0.30 -1.40 16.38
C ASP A 644 -0.77 -2.63 15.60
N MET A 645 -0.16 -3.79 15.86
CA MET A 645 -0.44 -5.03 15.14
C MET A 645 -0.16 -6.26 16.00
N GLY A 646 -0.61 -7.44 15.58
CA GLY A 646 -0.31 -8.68 16.29
C GLY A 646 -0.46 -9.92 15.42
N ILE A 647 0.38 -10.91 15.70
CA ILE A 647 0.32 -12.23 15.09
C ILE A 647 -0.73 -13.04 15.85
N VAL A 648 -1.85 -13.29 15.18
CA VAL A 648 -3.07 -13.86 15.76
C VAL A 648 -3.77 -14.78 14.78
N ASN A 649 -4.64 -15.64 15.30
CA ASN A 649 -5.60 -16.35 14.48
C ASN A 649 -6.76 -15.41 14.09
N ALA A 650 -6.67 -14.82 12.89
CA ALA A 650 -7.69 -13.91 12.34
C ALA A 650 -9.13 -14.48 12.40
N GLY A 651 -9.26 -15.81 12.33
CA GLY A 651 -10.54 -16.51 12.40
C GLY A 651 -11.18 -16.55 13.78
N GLN A 652 -10.39 -16.50 14.86
CA GLN A 652 -10.80 -16.90 16.22
C GLN A 652 -10.58 -15.82 17.30
N LEU A 653 -10.74 -14.54 16.94
CA LEU A 653 -10.74 -13.46 17.93
C LEU A 653 -12.13 -13.35 18.58
N ALA A 654 -12.21 -13.66 19.88
CA ALA A 654 -13.42 -13.43 20.68
C ALA A 654 -13.67 -11.93 20.90
N VAL A 655 -14.93 -11.55 21.08
CA VAL A 655 -15.32 -10.19 21.45
C VAL A 655 -15.15 -10.03 22.96
N TYR A 656 -14.45 -9.00 23.41
CA TYR A 656 -14.11 -8.81 24.83
C TYR A 656 -15.35 -8.78 25.75
N GLU A 657 -16.44 -8.18 25.28
CA GLU A 657 -17.67 -8.05 26.07
C GLU A 657 -18.45 -9.35 26.22
N GLU A 658 -18.22 -10.31 25.32
CA GLU A 658 -18.93 -11.58 25.31
C GLU A 658 -18.19 -12.68 26.07
N ILE A 659 -17.00 -12.36 26.62
CA ILE A 659 -16.33 -13.26 27.56
C ILE A 659 -17.20 -13.35 28.81
N GLU A 660 -17.51 -14.58 29.22
CA GLU A 660 -18.28 -14.85 30.44
C GLU A 660 -17.71 -14.04 31.61
N PRO A 661 -18.54 -13.29 32.38
CA PRO A 661 -18.05 -12.33 33.37
C PRO A 661 -17.04 -12.88 34.37
N GLU A 662 -17.26 -14.07 34.92
CA GLU A 662 -16.35 -14.70 35.89
C GLU A 662 -15.02 -15.10 35.23
N LEU A 663 -15.06 -15.71 34.04
CA LEU A 663 -13.88 -16.01 33.24
C LEU A 663 -13.10 -14.73 32.87
N ARG A 664 -13.81 -13.67 32.48
CA ARG A 664 -13.22 -12.37 32.12
C ARG A 664 -12.52 -11.71 33.30
N GLU A 665 -13.09 -11.80 34.49
CA GLU A 665 -12.47 -11.30 35.72
C GLU A 665 -11.20 -12.10 36.04
N ARG A 666 -11.27 -13.43 36.08
CA ARG A 666 -10.12 -14.31 36.37
C ARG A 666 -8.98 -14.15 35.36
N VAL A 667 -9.31 -14.04 34.09
CA VAL A 667 -8.33 -13.77 33.02
C VAL A 667 -7.66 -12.41 33.22
N GLN A 668 -8.41 -11.38 33.60
CA GLN A 668 -7.84 -10.06 33.86
C GLN A 668 -6.97 -10.03 35.11
N ASP A 669 -7.35 -10.75 36.17
CA ASP A 669 -6.54 -10.86 37.38
C ASP A 669 -5.16 -11.44 37.06
N VAL A 670 -5.10 -12.45 36.18
CA VAL A 670 -3.85 -13.04 35.66
C VAL A 670 -3.08 -12.06 34.77
N LEU A 671 -3.72 -11.50 33.74
CA LEU A 671 -3.03 -10.66 32.75
C LEU A 671 -2.52 -9.34 33.32
N LEU A 672 -3.21 -8.80 34.33
CA LEU A 672 -2.86 -7.52 34.96
C LEU A 672 -2.19 -7.70 36.32
N ASN A 673 -1.87 -8.94 36.70
CA ASN A 673 -1.20 -9.30 37.94
C ASN A 673 -1.85 -8.60 39.17
N ARG A 674 -3.18 -8.70 39.29
CA ARG A 674 -3.95 -7.95 40.32
C ARG A 674 -3.99 -8.65 41.67
N GLN A 675 -3.79 -9.96 41.70
CA GLN A 675 -3.91 -10.80 42.89
C GLN A 675 -2.87 -11.92 42.86
N ASP A 676 -2.37 -12.29 44.04
CA ASP A 676 -1.31 -13.30 44.17
C ASP A 676 -1.79 -14.72 43.82
N ASP A 677 -3.07 -15.03 44.06
CA ASP A 677 -3.69 -16.33 43.78
C ASP A 677 -4.38 -16.42 42.41
N ALA A 678 -4.22 -15.40 41.54
CA ALA A 678 -4.92 -15.30 40.26
C ALA A 678 -4.69 -16.52 39.34
N THR A 679 -3.48 -17.07 39.35
CA THR A 679 -3.13 -18.24 38.52
C THR A 679 -3.89 -19.48 38.97
N GLU A 680 -3.88 -19.77 40.27
CA GLU A 680 -4.58 -20.92 40.87
C GLU A 680 -6.08 -20.81 40.61
N ARG A 681 -6.65 -19.62 40.86
CA ARG A 681 -8.05 -19.30 40.60
C ARG A 681 -8.46 -19.52 39.14
N LEU A 682 -7.61 -19.21 38.17
CA LEU A 682 -7.89 -19.43 36.76
C LEU A 682 -7.73 -20.90 36.36
N VAL A 683 -6.71 -21.59 36.88
CA VAL A 683 -6.49 -23.02 36.62
C VAL A 683 -7.64 -23.86 37.17
N ASP A 684 -8.06 -23.64 38.42
CA ASP A 684 -9.19 -24.34 39.03
C ASP A 684 -10.50 -24.12 38.28
N PHE A 685 -10.68 -22.91 37.74
CA PHE A 685 -11.83 -22.60 36.90
C PHE A 685 -11.71 -23.30 35.55
N ALA A 686 -10.53 -23.25 34.93
CA ALA A 686 -10.26 -23.90 33.65
C ALA A 686 -10.45 -25.42 33.71
N GLU A 687 -10.10 -26.08 34.82
CA GLU A 687 -10.35 -27.50 35.04
C GLU A 687 -11.84 -27.81 35.16
N ARG A 688 -12.62 -26.97 35.87
CA ARG A 688 -14.09 -27.09 35.93
C ARG A 688 -14.74 -26.92 34.55
N VAL A 689 -14.22 -26.00 33.74
CA VAL A 689 -14.67 -25.79 32.35
C VAL A 689 -14.27 -26.97 31.45
N LYS A 690 -13.05 -27.50 31.62
CA LYS A 690 -12.54 -28.66 30.86
C LYS A 690 -13.28 -29.96 31.20
N ALA A 691 -13.69 -30.14 32.46
CA ALA A 691 -14.47 -31.29 32.93
C ALA A 691 -15.89 -31.35 32.34
N LYS A 692 -16.47 -30.22 31.93
CA LYS A 692 -17.72 -30.18 31.15
C LYS A 692 -17.52 -30.52 29.67
N GLY A 693 -16.27 -30.61 29.20
CA GLY A 693 -15.89 -30.79 27.80
C GLY A 693 -15.66 -32.26 27.40
N LYS A 694 -16.71 -33.07 27.35
CA LYS A 694 -16.78 -34.20 26.40
C LYS A 694 -17.99 -34.01 25.51
N THR A 695 -17.67 -33.55 24.29
CA THR A 695 -18.49 -33.26 23.09
C THR A 695 -18.46 -31.76 22.81
N PRO A 696 -17.97 -31.31 21.63
CA PRO A 696 -18.24 -29.97 21.16
C PRO A 696 -19.73 -29.93 20.82
N VAL A 697 -20.56 -29.75 21.83
CA VAL A 697 -21.93 -29.30 21.61
C VAL A 697 -21.70 -27.89 21.05
N LYS A 698 -21.95 -27.70 19.75
CA LYS A 698 -22.21 -26.35 19.23
C LYS A 698 -23.16 -25.75 20.25
N ASP A 699 -22.74 -24.70 20.94
CA ASP A 699 -23.60 -24.06 21.93
C ASP A 699 -24.78 -23.48 21.14
N GLU A 700 -25.81 -24.30 20.95
CA GLU A 700 -27.04 -23.98 20.26
C GLU A 700 -28.06 -23.46 21.29
N ALA A 701 -27.65 -23.13 22.52
CA ALA A 701 -28.53 -22.52 23.51
C ALA A 701 -29.13 -21.21 22.98
N TRP A 702 -28.32 -20.40 22.27
CA TRP A 702 -28.82 -19.20 21.58
C TRP A 702 -29.80 -19.53 20.45
N ARG A 703 -29.83 -20.77 19.92
CA ARG A 703 -30.84 -21.20 18.92
C ARG A 703 -32.24 -21.29 19.52
N ALA A 704 -32.36 -21.43 20.85
CA ALA A 704 -33.64 -21.42 21.54
C ALA A 704 -34.19 -20.00 21.76
N GLU A 705 -33.38 -18.97 21.55
CA GLU A 705 -33.80 -17.57 21.67
C GLU A 705 -34.73 -17.13 20.52
N PRO A 706 -35.48 -16.02 20.69
CA PRO A 706 -36.25 -15.42 19.61
C PRO A 706 -35.40 -15.05 18.40
N VAL A 707 -35.97 -15.13 17.19
CA VAL A 707 -35.25 -14.94 15.92
C VAL A 707 -34.49 -13.62 15.85
N GLU A 708 -34.98 -12.56 16.49
CA GLU A 708 -34.35 -11.26 16.59
C GLU A 708 -33.03 -11.32 17.35
N GLU A 709 -33.00 -12.01 18.50
CA GLU A 709 -31.78 -12.23 19.29
C GLU A 709 -30.83 -13.21 18.59
N ARG A 710 -31.35 -14.17 17.81
CA ARG A 710 -30.52 -15.07 16.98
C ARG A 710 -29.83 -14.34 15.85
N LEU A 711 -30.54 -13.48 15.12
CA LEU A 711 -29.98 -12.65 14.05
C LEU A 711 -28.92 -11.67 14.61
N LYS A 712 -29.21 -11.04 15.75
CA LYS A 712 -28.26 -10.20 16.48
C LYS A 712 -27.02 -10.98 16.92
N HIS A 713 -27.19 -12.17 17.50
CA HIS A 713 -26.09 -13.05 17.87
C HIS A 713 -25.24 -13.44 16.65
N ALA A 714 -25.88 -13.83 15.55
CA ALA A 714 -25.20 -14.19 14.31
C ALA A 714 -24.39 -13.02 13.73
N LEU A 715 -24.92 -11.79 13.79
CA LEU A 715 -24.23 -10.57 13.36
C LEU A 715 -23.01 -10.27 14.24
N VAL A 716 -23.16 -10.27 15.57
CA VAL A 716 -22.04 -9.97 16.49
C VAL A 716 -20.94 -11.04 16.40
N LYS A 717 -21.31 -12.32 16.26
CA LYS A 717 -20.36 -13.44 16.17
C LYS A 717 -19.83 -13.70 14.75
N GLY A 718 -20.43 -13.13 13.72
CA GLY A 718 -20.06 -13.40 12.33
C GLY A 718 -20.46 -14.79 11.84
N ILE A 719 -21.58 -15.36 12.31
CA ILE A 719 -22.04 -16.72 11.98
C ILE A 719 -22.93 -16.72 10.73
N ILE A 720 -22.57 -17.52 9.72
CA ILE A 720 -23.29 -17.61 8.43
C ILE A 720 -24.15 -18.87 8.26
N ASP A 721 -23.98 -19.89 9.11
CA ASP A 721 -24.52 -21.24 8.89
C ASP A 721 -26.06 -21.30 8.92
N TYR A 722 -26.68 -20.53 9.80
CA TYR A 722 -28.14 -20.55 10.03
C TYR A 722 -28.85 -19.30 9.51
N ILE A 723 -28.10 -18.38 8.88
CA ILE A 723 -28.61 -17.05 8.57
C ILE A 723 -29.80 -17.11 7.61
N ASP A 724 -29.81 -18.05 6.66
CA ASP A 724 -30.90 -18.21 5.69
C ASP A 724 -32.20 -18.65 6.40
N ILE A 725 -32.08 -19.54 7.40
CA ILE A 725 -33.21 -20.06 8.18
C ILE A 725 -33.77 -18.97 9.10
N ASP A 726 -32.91 -18.27 9.84
CA ASP A 726 -33.34 -17.21 10.75
C ASP A 726 -33.90 -16.00 10.01
N THR A 727 -33.31 -15.69 8.85
CA THR A 727 -33.81 -14.60 7.99
C THR A 727 -35.19 -14.96 7.44
N GLU A 728 -35.44 -16.21 7.08
CA GLU A 728 -36.77 -16.67 6.65
C GLU A 728 -37.79 -16.64 7.79
N GLU A 729 -37.43 -17.09 8.99
CA GLU A 729 -38.33 -17.04 10.13
C GLU A 729 -38.67 -15.59 10.50
N ALA A 730 -37.69 -14.68 10.48
CA ALA A 730 -37.94 -13.26 10.68
C ALA A 730 -38.81 -12.68 9.56
N ARG A 731 -38.60 -13.09 8.29
CA ARG A 731 -39.41 -12.69 7.14
C ARG A 731 -40.87 -13.09 7.28
N GLN A 732 -41.15 -14.28 7.79
CA GLN A 732 -42.52 -14.77 8.01
C GLN A 732 -43.26 -14.02 9.13
N ARG A 733 -42.51 -13.46 10.09
CA ARG A 733 -43.06 -12.64 11.19
C ARG A 733 -43.25 -11.17 10.80
N CYS A 734 -42.51 -10.70 9.81
CA CYS A 734 -42.62 -9.36 9.27
C CYS A 734 -43.66 -9.30 8.14
N ARG A 735 -44.28 -8.12 7.93
CA ARG A 735 -45.25 -7.94 6.83
C ARG A 735 -44.58 -7.79 5.48
N ARG A 736 -43.34 -7.29 5.48
CA ARG A 736 -42.51 -7.11 4.28
C ARG A 736 -41.11 -7.65 4.58
N PRO A 737 -40.43 -8.31 3.62
CA PRO A 737 -39.05 -8.73 3.78
C PRO A 737 -38.10 -7.58 4.15
N LEU A 738 -38.43 -6.35 3.74
CA LEU A 738 -37.70 -5.14 4.07
C LEU A 738 -37.62 -4.86 5.58
N GLU A 739 -38.69 -5.16 6.32
CA GLU A 739 -38.77 -4.92 7.77
C GLU A 739 -37.79 -5.81 8.54
N VAL A 740 -37.34 -6.94 7.96
CA VAL A 740 -36.27 -7.77 8.53
C VAL A 740 -34.92 -7.03 8.51
N ILE A 741 -34.67 -6.26 7.45
CA ILE A 741 -33.47 -5.43 7.30
C ILE A 741 -33.53 -4.26 8.29
N GLU A 742 -34.63 -3.51 8.29
CA GLU A 742 -34.81 -2.31 9.13
C GLU A 742 -34.94 -2.61 10.63
N GLY A 743 -35.43 -3.80 10.98
CA GLY A 743 -35.62 -4.24 12.36
C GLY A 743 -34.45 -5.06 12.90
N PRO A 744 -34.56 -6.40 12.96
CA PRO A 744 -33.63 -7.25 13.68
C PRO A 744 -32.19 -7.20 13.16
N LEU A 745 -31.98 -7.11 11.84
CA LEU A 745 -30.64 -7.03 11.27
C LEU A 745 -29.95 -5.69 11.61
N MET A 746 -30.67 -4.57 11.49
CA MET A 746 -30.17 -3.25 11.84
C MET A 746 -29.92 -3.08 13.34
N ALA A 747 -30.78 -3.65 14.19
CA ALA A 747 -30.55 -3.68 15.63
C ALA A 747 -29.24 -4.42 15.98
N GLY A 748 -28.96 -5.54 15.32
CA GLY A 748 -27.69 -6.26 15.47
C GLY A 748 -26.48 -5.43 15.01
N MET A 749 -26.59 -4.74 13.86
CA MET A 749 -25.52 -3.85 13.37
C MET A 749 -25.28 -2.64 14.28
N GLY A 750 -26.32 -2.12 14.95
CA GLY A 750 -26.18 -1.09 15.98
C GLY A 750 -25.28 -1.53 17.14
N VAL A 751 -25.46 -2.77 17.61
CA VAL A 751 -24.61 -3.36 18.66
C VAL A 751 -23.17 -3.54 18.19
N VAL A 752 -22.96 -4.01 16.95
CA VAL A 752 -21.62 -4.10 16.34
C VAL A 752 -20.94 -2.73 16.32
N GLY A 753 -21.68 -1.67 15.98
CA GLY A 753 -21.22 -0.28 16.03
C GLY A 753 -20.81 0.17 17.42
N ASP A 754 -21.65 -0.08 18.43
CA ASP A 754 -21.37 0.26 19.84
C ASP A 754 -20.12 -0.46 20.36
N LEU A 755 -19.98 -1.76 20.05
CA LEU A 755 -18.83 -2.57 20.47
C LEU A 755 -17.53 -2.12 19.80
N PHE A 756 -17.58 -1.78 18.51
CA PHE A 756 -16.43 -1.24 17.77
C PHE A 756 -16.02 0.14 18.31
N GLY A 757 -16.98 1.06 18.50
CA GLY A 757 -16.73 2.39 19.04
C GLY A 757 -16.17 2.37 20.47
N ALA A 758 -16.51 1.36 21.28
CA ALA A 758 -15.95 1.15 22.61
C ALA A 758 -14.55 0.47 22.62
N GLY A 759 -14.04 0.06 21.46
CA GLY A 759 -12.81 -0.71 21.31
C GLY A 759 -12.92 -2.15 21.86
N LYS A 760 -14.14 -2.67 22.00
CA LYS A 760 -14.43 -4.04 22.48
C LYS A 760 -14.54 -5.05 21.33
N MET A 761 -14.67 -4.55 20.10
CA MET A 761 -14.62 -5.29 18.86
C MET A 761 -13.62 -4.61 17.91
N PHE A 762 -12.92 -5.39 17.09
CA PHE A 762 -11.90 -4.91 16.16
C PHE A 762 -12.40 -4.98 14.70
N LEU A 763 -11.75 -4.23 13.81
CA LEU A 763 -12.14 -4.13 12.40
C LEU A 763 -12.40 -5.49 11.70
N PRO A 764 -11.56 -6.54 11.87
CA PRO A 764 -11.82 -7.86 11.27
C PRO A 764 -13.14 -8.50 11.72
N GLN A 765 -13.53 -8.29 12.98
CA GLN A 765 -14.77 -8.82 13.53
C GLN A 765 -15.97 -8.07 12.92
N VAL A 766 -15.85 -6.74 12.74
CA VAL A 766 -16.86 -5.93 12.03
C VAL A 766 -17.03 -6.38 10.57
N VAL A 767 -15.92 -6.70 9.89
CA VAL A 767 -15.97 -7.23 8.51
C VAL A 767 -16.70 -8.58 8.46
N LYS A 768 -16.52 -9.45 9.45
CA LYS A 768 -17.30 -10.70 9.55
C LYS A 768 -18.79 -10.42 9.74
N SER A 769 -19.15 -9.49 10.62
CA SER A 769 -20.55 -9.06 10.80
C SER A 769 -21.18 -8.56 9.50
N ALA A 770 -20.43 -7.77 8.72
CA ALA A 770 -20.88 -7.29 7.41
C ALA A 770 -21.13 -8.42 6.40
N ARG A 771 -20.37 -9.54 6.47
CA ARG A 771 -20.61 -10.71 5.61
C ARG A 771 -21.91 -11.43 5.96
N VAL A 772 -22.22 -11.56 7.26
CA VAL A 772 -23.49 -12.11 7.74
C VAL A 772 -24.65 -11.25 7.23
N MET A 773 -24.53 -9.92 7.38
CA MET A 773 -25.50 -8.95 6.87
C MET A 773 -25.73 -9.13 5.37
N LYS A 774 -24.66 -9.17 4.57
CA LYS A 774 -24.75 -9.35 3.11
C LYS A 774 -25.45 -10.65 2.73
N LYS A 775 -25.18 -11.76 3.44
CA LYS A 775 -25.82 -13.05 3.17
C LYS A 775 -27.31 -13.02 3.52
N ALA A 776 -27.69 -12.44 4.66
CA ALA A 776 -29.09 -12.25 5.06
C ALA A 776 -29.87 -11.41 4.03
N VAL A 777 -29.29 -10.29 3.58
CA VAL A 777 -29.92 -9.44 2.55
C VAL A 777 -30.04 -10.17 1.21
N ALA A 778 -29.01 -10.89 0.78
CA ALA A 778 -29.06 -11.69 -0.45
C ALA A 778 -30.16 -12.77 -0.39
N TYR A 779 -30.42 -13.35 0.78
CA TYR A 779 -31.52 -14.29 0.98
C TYR A 779 -32.89 -13.63 0.84
N LEU A 780 -33.05 -12.39 1.31
CA LEU A 780 -34.31 -11.64 1.22
C LEU A 780 -34.59 -11.13 -0.21
N MET A 781 -33.56 -10.93 -1.04
CA MET A 781 -33.69 -10.36 -2.38
C MET A 781 -34.76 -11.06 -3.25
N PRO A 782 -34.79 -12.40 -3.42
CA PRO A 782 -35.83 -13.07 -4.20
C PRO A 782 -37.27 -12.84 -3.69
N PHE A 783 -37.46 -12.72 -2.37
CA PHE A 783 -38.78 -12.47 -1.78
C PHE A 783 -39.20 -11.01 -1.92
N MET A 784 -38.23 -10.10 -1.77
CA MET A 784 -38.42 -8.70 -2.09
C MET A 784 -38.82 -8.55 -3.56
N ASP A 785 -38.16 -9.29 -4.46
CA ASP A 785 -38.41 -9.37 -5.90
C ASP A 785 -39.77 -9.99 -6.25
N ALA A 786 -40.24 -10.97 -5.48
CA ALA A 786 -41.56 -11.60 -5.64
C ALA A 786 -42.73 -10.75 -5.11
N GLU A 787 -42.54 -9.95 -4.05
CA GLU A 787 -43.53 -8.96 -3.61
C GLU A 787 -43.71 -7.82 -4.62
N LYS A 788 -42.74 -7.63 -5.51
CA LYS A 788 -42.83 -6.63 -6.58
C LYS A 788 -43.59 -7.22 -7.74
N SER A 789 -44.88 -6.94 -7.77
CA SER A 789 -45.56 -6.68 -9.04
C SER A 789 -44.75 -5.60 -9.79
N ALA A 790 -43.91 -6.02 -10.74
CA ALA A 790 -43.07 -5.20 -11.61
C ALA A 790 -42.55 -3.86 -11.01
N GLY A 791 -41.44 -3.88 -10.23
CA GLY A 791 -40.74 -2.63 -9.89
C GLY A 791 -40.00 -2.57 -8.55
N ALA A 792 -38.92 -3.34 -8.40
CA ALA A 792 -38.01 -3.19 -7.27
C ALA A 792 -37.38 -1.81 -7.16
N LYS A 793 -37.81 -0.99 -6.20
CA LYS A 793 -37.08 0.22 -5.86
C LYS A 793 -36.25 0.01 -4.57
N PRO A 794 -35.01 0.52 -4.51
CA PRO A 794 -34.21 0.56 -3.28
C PRO A 794 -34.96 1.32 -2.17
N GLN A 795 -34.59 1.12 -0.89
CA GLN A 795 -35.17 1.86 0.26
C GLN A 795 -35.07 3.37 0.08
N GLY A 796 -33.96 3.78 -0.50
CA GLY A 796 -33.69 5.13 -0.94
C GLY A 796 -32.42 5.10 -1.79
N ARG A 797 -32.30 6.07 -2.67
CA ARG A 797 -31.11 6.29 -3.47
C ARG A 797 -30.29 7.42 -2.86
N ILE A 798 -29.05 7.14 -2.51
CA ILE A 798 -28.20 8.07 -1.79
C ILE A 798 -27.02 8.42 -2.69
N VAL A 799 -26.86 9.71 -2.98
CA VAL A 799 -25.65 10.20 -3.65
C VAL A 799 -24.62 10.49 -2.58
N MET A 800 -23.47 9.83 -2.67
CA MET A 800 -22.36 10.03 -1.75
C MET A 800 -21.16 10.64 -2.48
N ALA A 801 -20.51 11.60 -1.85
CA ALA A 801 -19.36 12.28 -2.42
C ALA A 801 -18.38 12.73 -1.34
N THR A 802 -17.08 12.57 -1.58
CA THR A 802 -16.10 13.38 -0.86
C THR A 802 -16.02 14.73 -1.57
N VAL A 803 -16.25 15.81 -0.83
CA VAL A 803 -16.43 17.16 -1.41
C VAL A 803 -15.17 17.65 -2.13
N LYS A 804 -15.36 18.61 -3.04
CA LYS A 804 -14.28 19.23 -3.80
C LYS A 804 -13.12 19.68 -2.90
N GLY A 805 -11.90 19.37 -3.34
CA GLY A 805 -10.69 19.65 -2.59
C GLY A 805 -10.32 18.58 -1.57
N ASP A 806 -11.10 17.51 -1.44
CA ASP A 806 -10.84 16.43 -0.49
C ASP A 806 -10.85 15.05 -1.15
N VAL A 807 -9.82 14.26 -0.85
CA VAL A 807 -9.50 12.96 -1.43
C VAL A 807 -9.71 11.80 -0.47
N HIS A 808 -10.07 12.08 0.78
CA HIS A 808 -10.20 11.04 1.80
C HIS A 808 -11.59 10.43 1.72
N ASP A 809 -11.66 9.19 1.25
CA ASP A 809 -12.92 8.47 1.01
C ASP A 809 -13.07 7.18 1.81
N ILE A 810 -12.10 6.78 2.61
CA ILE A 810 -12.19 5.56 3.44
C ILE A 810 -13.49 5.56 4.26
N GLY A 811 -13.78 6.65 4.97
CA GLY A 811 -15.03 6.80 5.73
C GLY A 811 -16.28 6.72 4.85
N LYS A 812 -16.28 7.40 3.70
CA LYS A 812 -17.38 7.36 2.71
C LYS A 812 -17.60 5.95 2.16
N ASN A 813 -16.53 5.24 1.81
CA ASN A 813 -16.58 3.91 1.22
C ASN A 813 -17.10 2.90 2.24
N ILE A 814 -16.68 3.02 3.51
CA ILE A 814 -17.23 2.20 4.60
C ILE A 814 -18.72 2.50 4.77
N VAL A 815 -19.14 3.76 4.82
CA VAL A 815 -20.56 4.14 4.91
C VAL A 815 -21.36 3.62 3.69
N GLY A 816 -20.80 3.74 2.49
CA GLY A 816 -21.41 3.25 1.25
C GLY A 816 -21.62 1.74 1.26
N VAL A 817 -20.61 0.98 1.69
CA VAL A 817 -20.72 -0.48 1.88
C VAL A 817 -21.78 -0.80 2.93
N VAL A 818 -21.79 -0.09 4.07
CA VAL A 818 -22.77 -0.30 5.14
C VAL A 818 -24.20 -0.01 4.66
N LEU A 819 -24.43 1.07 3.90
CA LEU A 819 -25.74 1.42 3.34
C LEU A 819 -26.18 0.44 2.24
N GLN A 820 -25.29 0.02 1.35
CA GLN A 820 -25.57 -1.01 0.34
C GLN A 820 -25.93 -2.36 0.98
N CYS A 821 -25.25 -2.70 2.08
CA CYS A 821 -25.60 -3.86 2.92
C CYS A 821 -26.97 -3.75 3.59
N ASN A 822 -27.65 -2.60 3.49
CA ASN A 822 -28.99 -2.34 4.03
C ASN A 822 -30.02 -2.02 2.94
N ASN A 823 -29.81 -2.45 1.69
CA ASN A 823 -30.74 -2.26 0.57
C ASN A 823 -30.98 -0.79 0.16
N TYR A 824 -30.03 0.11 0.45
CA TYR A 824 -29.95 1.42 -0.17
C TYR A 824 -29.16 1.36 -1.48
N GLU A 825 -29.60 2.11 -2.48
CA GLU A 825 -28.82 2.30 -3.71
C GLU A 825 -27.84 3.46 -3.48
N VAL A 826 -26.58 3.12 -3.25
CA VAL A 826 -25.53 4.14 -3.08
C VAL A 826 -24.89 4.45 -4.42
N ILE A 827 -25.00 5.70 -4.84
CA ILE A 827 -24.32 6.26 -6.00
C ILE A 827 -23.11 7.03 -5.47
N ASP A 828 -21.97 6.35 -5.49
CA ASP A 828 -20.71 6.92 -5.07
C ASP A 828 -20.07 7.70 -6.22
N LEU A 829 -19.90 9.02 -6.02
CA LEU A 829 -19.28 9.91 -7.01
C LEU A 829 -17.76 9.98 -6.88
N GLY A 830 -17.19 9.26 -5.91
CA GLY A 830 -15.77 9.24 -5.63
C GLY A 830 -15.33 10.48 -4.84
N VAL A 831 -14.13 10.94 -5.14
CA VAL A 831 -13.45 12.01 -4.43
C VAL A 831 -13.41 13.32 -5.19
N MET A 832 -13.12 14.42 -4.47
CA MET A 832 -12.96 15.77 -5.02
C MET A 832 -14.16 16.24 -5.86
N VAL A 833 -15.37 15.85 -5.49
CA VAL A 833 -16.55 16.04 -6.33
C VAL A 833 -17.07 17.47 -6.18
N PRO A 834 -17.16 18.26 -7.28
CA PRO A 834 -17.75 19.60 -7.25
C PRO A 834 -19.23 19.58 -6.87
N ALA A 835 -19.69 20.61 -6.15
CA ALA A 835 -21.09 20.79 -5.79
C ALA A 835 -22.05 20.59 -6.98
N ALA A 836 -21.76 21.19 -8.14
CA ALA A 836 -22.57 21.05 -9.35
C ALA A 836 -22.77 19.58 -9.76
N LYS A 837 -21.70 18.76 -9.77
CA LYS A 837 -21.79 17.34 -10.13
C LYS A 837 -22.59 16.53 -9.10
N ILE A 838 -22.49 16.88 -7.82
CA ILE A 838 -23.28 16.26 -6.74
C ILE A 838 -24.77 16.53 -6.97
N LEU A 839 -25.14 17.79 -7.21
CA LEU A 839 -26.54 18.20 -7.40
C LEU A 839 -27.13 17.70 -8.72
N GLU A 840 -26.36 17.79 -9.82
CA GLU A 840 -26.75 17.24 -11.11
C GLU A 840 -27.01 15.74 -11.01
N THR A 841 -26.11 14.99 -10.35
CA THR A 841 -26.27 13.55 -10.21
C THR A 841 -27.44 13.21 -9.29
N ALA A 842 -27.62 13.95 -8.19
CA ALA A 842 -28.77 13.78 -7.30
C ALA A 842 -30.10 14.01 -8.03
N ARG A 843 -30.18 15.01 -8.91
CA ARG A 843 -31.39 15.28 -9.72
C ARG A 843 -31.57 14.24 -10.82
N ALA A 844 -30.53 13.97 -11.60
CA ALA A 844 -30.56 13.02 -12.73
C ALA A 844 -30.92 11.60 -12.26
N LYS A 845 -30.40 11.21 -11.11
CA LYS A 845 -30.65 9.90 -10.53
C LYS A 845 -31.83 9.91 -9.57
N LYS A 846 -32.51 11.02 -9.31
CA LYS A 846 -33.63 11.11 -8.36
C LYS A 846 -33.24 10.52 -6.99
N ALA A 847 -32.19 11.08 -6.40
CA ALA A 847 -31.72 10.69 -5.08
C ALA A 847 -32.72 11.13 -4.00
N ASP A 848 -32.78 10.36 -2.92
CA ASP A 848 -33.61 10.59 -1.75
C ASP A 848 -32.79 11.26 -0.61
N ALA A 849 -31.46 11.15 -0.63
CA ALA A 849 -30.56 11.87 0.28
C ALA A 849 -29.19 12.15 -0.37
N ILE A 850 -28.46 13.13 0.17
CA ILE A 850 -27.08 13.45 -0.22
C ILE A 850 -26.16 13.29 0.99
N GLY A 851 -25.07 12.53 0.85
CA GLY A 851 -24.04 12.36 1.86
C GLY A 851 -22.71 12.96 1.46
N LEU A 852 -22.17 13.83 2.30
CA LEU A 852 -20.89 14.49 2.10
C LEU A 852 -19.85 13.99 3.10
N SER A 853 -18.65 13.69 2.60
CA SER A 853 -17.48 13.33 3.40
C SER A 853 -16.37 14.37 3.28
N GLY A 854 -15.67 14.64 4.38
CA GLY A 854 -14.52 15.53 4.42
C GLY A 854 -13.61 15.30 5.64
N LEU A 855 -12.32 15.31 5.42
CA LEU A 855 -11.24 15.08 6.39
C LEU A 855 -10.30 16.28 6.55
N ILE A 856 -10.32 17.28 5.67
CA ILE A 856 -9.50 18.49 5.84
C ILE A 856 -10.36 19.72 6.14
N THR A 857 -9.77 20.76 6.73
CA THR A 857 -10.48 21.99 7.09
C THR A 857 -11.11 22.70 5.88
N PRO A 858 -10.46 22.81 4.70
CA PRO A 858 -11.08 23.38 3.50
C PRO A 858 -12.36 22.67 3.05
N SER A 859 -12.48 21.36 3.30
CA SER A 859 -13.65 20.55 2.96
C SER A 859 -14.89 20.99 3.71
N LEU A 860 -14.71 21.54 4.91
CA LEU A 860 -15.81 22.07 5.70
C LEU A 860 -16.44 23.28 5.00
N ASP A 861 -15.61 24.18 4.46
CA ASP A 861 -16.09 25.34 3.70
C ASP A 861 -16.77 24.89 2.39
N GLU A 862 -16.27 23.83 1.75
CA GLU A 862 -16.94 23.25 0.58
C GLU A 862 -18.29 22.60 0.95
N MET A 863 -18.40 21.93 2.10
CA MET A 863 -19.71 21.41 2.58
C MET A 863 -20.70 22.55 2.85
N VAL A 864 -20.23 23.70 3.34
CA VAL A 864 -21.05 24.91 3.45
C VAL A 864 -21.50 25.37 2.07
N HIS A 865 -20.58 25.40 1.09
CA HIS A 865 -20.90 25.75 -0.29
C HIS A 865 -21.97 24.82 -0.89
N VAL A 866 -21.83 23.49 -0.72
CA VAL A 866 -22.84 22.53 -1.19
C VAL A 866 -24.21 22.79 -0.55
N ALA A 867 -24.26 23.06 0.77
CA ALA A 867 -25.51 23.39 1.45
C ALA A 867 -26.17 24.68 0.90
N GLN A 868 -25.37 25.72 0.63
CA GLN A 868 -25.84 26.96 0.02
C GLN A 868 -26.37 26.75 -1.40
N GLU A 869 -25.69 25.93 -2.19
CA GLU A 869 -26.10 25.61 -3.57
C GLU A 869 -27.37 24.74 -3.59
N MET A 870 -27.51 23.81 -2.64
CA MET A 870 -28.75 23.04 -2.43
C MET A 870 -29.94 23.96 -2.13
N GLU A 871 -29.76 24.96 -1.25
CA GLU A 871 -30.79 25.96 -0.94
C GLU A 871 -31.12 26.82 -2.17
N ARG A 872 -30.08 27.32 -2.86
CA ARG A 872 -30.23 28.16 -4.08
C ARG A 872 -31.02 27.43 -5.17
N GLU A 873 -30.77 26.14 -5.33
CA GLU A 873 -31.45 25.28 -6.29
C GLU A 873 -32.73 24.63 -5.75
N ARG A 874 -33.16 24.98 -4.53
CA ARG A 874 -34.40 24.53 -3.89
C ARG A 874 -34.51 23.01 -3.75
N PHE A 875 -33.42 22.35 -3.36
CA PHE A 875 -33.48 20.96 -2.93
C PHE A 875 -34.25 20.85 -1.60
N GLU A 876 -34.96 19.73 -1.41
CA GLU A 876 -35.67 19.40 -0.14
C GLU A 876 -35.17 18.07 0.46
N LEU A 877 -34.12 17.51 -0.13
CA LEU A 877 -33.50 16.25 0.27
C LEU A 877 -32.71 16.41 1.57
N PRO A 878 -32.68 15.41 2.47
CA PRO A 878 -31.79 15.44 3.63
C PRO A 878 -30.30 15.47 3.22
N LEU A 879 -29.51 16.25 3.96
CA LEU A 879 -28.07 16.41 3.81
C LEU A 879 -27.33 15.76 5.00
N LEU A 880 -26.53 14.74 4.73
CA LEU A 880 -25.72 14.03 5.71
C LEU A 880 -24.29 14.55 5.66
N ILE A 881 -23.72 14.90 6.81
CA ILE A 881 -22.36 15.44 6.95
C ILE A 881 -21.51 14.45 7.75
N GLY A 882 -20.40 13.99 7.19
CA GLY A 882 -19.47 13.07 7.86
C GLY A 882 -18.00 13.32 7.50
N GLY A 883 -17.11 12.58 8.17
CA GLY A 883 -15.66 12.65 7.98
C GLY A 883 -14.91 13.26 9.18
N ALA A 884 -13.61 12.99 9.29
CA ALA A 884 -12.87 13.12 10.56
C ALA A 884 -12.75 14.56 11.09
N THR A 885 -12.80 15.57 10.22
CA THR A 885 -12.79 17.00 10.62
C THR A 885 -14.17 17.56 10.89
N THR A 886 -15.23 16.81 10.58
CA THR A 886 -16.61 17.23 10.84
C THR A 886 -16.98 16.97 12.31
N SER A 887 -17.85 17.81 12.85
CA SER A 887 -18.41 17.60 14.19
C SER A 887 -19.84 18.12 14.26
N ARG A 888 -20.59 17.67 15.27
CA ARG A 888 -21.95 18.19 15.54
C ARG A 888 -21.95 19.71 15.73
N ALA A 889 -20.98 20.22 16.50
CA ALA A 889 -20.86 21.65 16.76
C ALA A 889 -20.55 22.44 15.49
N HIS A 890 -19.63 21.95 14.65
CA HIS A 890 -19.32 22.60 13.38
C HIS A 890 -20.52 22.58 12.43
N THR A 891 -21.15 21.42 12.26
CA THR A 891 -22.33 21.26 11.39
C THR A 891 -23.47 22.19 11.80
N ALA A 892 -23.76 22.29 13.11
CA ALA A 892 -24.80 23.15 13.65
C ALA A 892 -24.57 24.66 13.42
N VAL A 893 -23.30 25.09 13.48
CA VAL A 893 -22.91 26.51 13.42
C VAL A 893 -22.61 26.97 11.99
N LYS A 894 -22.02 26.10 11.16
CA LYS A 894 -21.45 26.50 9.87
C LYS A 894 -22.19 25.96 8.66
N ILE A 895 -22.80 24.78 8.73
CA ILE A 895 -23.40 24.13 7.54
C ILE A 895 -24.93 24.23 7.58
N ALA A 896 -25.55 23.72 8.66
CA ALA A 896 -27.01 23.69 8.82
C ALA A 896 -27.74 25.04 8.66
N PRO A 897 -27.17 26.22 9.02
CA PRO A 897 -27.85 27.49 8.81
C PRO A 897 -28.05 27.89 7.33
N HIS A 898 -27.35 27.24 6.40
CA HIS A 898 -27.38 27.59 4.98
C HIS A 898 -28.33 26.73 4.15
N TYR A 899 -29.03 25.77 4.75
CA TYR A 899 -29.94 24.88 4.06
C TYR A 899 -31.22 24.65 4.89
N GLY A 900 -32.38 24.88 4.27
CA GLY A 900 -33.68 24.90 4.93
C GLY A 900 -34.20 23.50 5.28
N ALA A 901 -33.78 22.46 4.55
CA ALA A 901 -34.15 21.07 4.82
C ALA A 901 -33.18 20.40 5.83
N SER A 902 -33.48 19.14 6.19
CA SER A 902 -32.75 18.40 7.23
C SER A 902 -31.25 18.31 6.94
N THR A 903 -30.42 18.77 7.87
CA THR A 903 -28.95 18.64 7.83
C THR A 903 -28.46 17.95 9.08
N VAL A 904 -27.77 16.82 8.96
CA VAL A 904 -27.42 15.96 10.10
C VAL A 904 -25.97 15.51 10.04
N HIS A 905 -25.26 15.69 11.16
CA HIS A 905 -23.91 15.13 11.37
C HIS A 905 -23.98 13.63 11.70
N VAL A 906 -23.30 12.82 10.90
CA VAL A 906 -23.17 11.37 11.11
C VAL A 906 -21.79 11.10 11.70
N VAL A 907 -21.78 10.58 12.94
CA VAL A 907 -20.56 10.45 13.74
C VAL A 907 -19.62 9.37 13.20
N ASP A 908 -20.16 8.22 12.82
CA ASP A 908 -19.39 7.08 12.31
C ASP A 908 -20.25 6.22 11.36
N ALA A 909 -19.60 5.30 10.65
CA ALA A 909 -20.25 4.49 9.62
C ALA A 909 -21.33 3.54 10.16
N SER A 910 -21.22 3.12 11.42
CA SER A 910 -22.22 2.23 12.03
C SER A 910 -23.55 2.92 12.29
N ARG A 911 -23.54 4.25 12.46
CA ARG A 911 -24.75 5.07 12.70
C ARG A 911 -25.44 5.52 11.41
N ALA A 912 -24.77 5.43 10.27
CA ALA A 912 -25.27 5.99 9.01
C ALA A 912 -26.66 5.46 8.62
N VAL A 913 -26.90 4.16 8.80
CA VAL A 913 -28.17 3.54 8.38
C VAL A 913 -29.33 3.99 9.26
N GLY A 914 -29.14 4.07 10.59
CA GLY A 914 -30.19 4.53 11.51
C GLY A 914 -30.59 5.98 11.25
N VAL A 915 -29.62 6.84 10.92
CA VAL A 915 -29.86 8.24 10.56
C VAL A 915 -30.62 8.35 9.24
N VAL A 916 -30.18 7.63 8.20
CA VAL A 916 -30.84 7.62 6.89
C VAL A 916 -32.28 7.11 7.00
N ASN A 917 -32.50 6.00 7.71
CA ASN A 917 -33.84 5.45 7.91
C ASN A 917 -34.78 6.46 8.58
N SER A 918 -34.31 7.13 9.63
CA SER A 918 -35.10 8.15 10.35
C SER A 918 -35.45 9.34 9.47
N LEU A 919 -34.57 9.72 8.54
CA LEU A 919 -34.77 10.85 7.63
C LEU A 919 -35.64 10.54 6.42
N LEU A 920 -35.64 9.29 5.95
CA LEU A 920 -36.43 8.87 4.79
C LEU A 920 -37.81 8.32 5.16
N ASN A 921 -38.03 7.96 6.42
CA ASN A 921 -39.33 7.50 6.91
C ASN A 921 -40.27 8.68 7.22
N GLU A 922 -41.41 8.75 6.55
CA GLU A 922 -42.40 9.84 6.69
C GLU A 922 -42.94 10.02 8.13
N GLN A 923 -42.97 8.95 8.93
CA GLN A 923 -43.46 8.99 10.31
C GLN A 923 -42.39 9.48 11.30
N LEU A 924 -41.12 9.11 11.08
CA LEU A 924 -40.01 9.42 11.99
C LEU A 924 -39.35 10.77 11.67
N ARG A 925 -39.35 11.17 10.40
CA ARG A 925 -38.68 12.39 9.92
C ARG A 925 -39.11 13.66 10.67
N PRO A 926 -40.41 13.94 10.92
CA PRO A 926 -40.81 15.19 11.55
C PRO A 926 -40.26 15.35 12.97
N GLU A 927 -40.32 14.29 13.78
CA GLU A 927 -39.80 14.30 15.14
C GLU A 927 -38.27 14.34 15.18
N PHE A 928 -37.62 13.53 14.34
CA PHE A 928 -36.15 13.48 14.24
C PHE A 928 -35.54 14.81 13.79
N ASP A 929 -36.14 15.46 12.78
CA ASP A 929 -35.69 16.78 12.31
C ASP A 929 -35.92 17.87 13.35
N ALA A 930 -37.08 17.88 14.02
CA ALA A 930 -37.39 18.84 15.09
C ALA A 930 -36.39 18.73 16.25
N ASN A 931 -36.10 17.51 16.70
CA ASN A 931 -35.12 17.24 17.77
C ASN A 931 -33.71 17.68 17.36
N THR A 932 -33.29 17.35 16.13
CA THR A 932 -31.97 17.75 15.62
C THR A 932 -31.83 19.27 15.51
N ARG A 933 -32.88 19.97 15.03
CA ARG A 933 -32.89 21.45 14.95
C ARG A 933 -32.84 22.09 16.34
N ALA A 934 -33.56 21.54 17.31
CA ALA A 934 -33.52 22.02 18.69
C ALA A 934 -32.12 21.85 19.30
N GLU A 935 -31.48 20.69 19.11
CA GLU A 935 -30.10 20.46 19.54
C GLU A 935 -29.13 21.46 18.88
N TYR A 936 -29.26 21.69 17.57
CA TYR A 936 -28.39 22.60 16.84
C TYR A 936 -28.60 24.06 17.23
N ALA A 937 -29.83 24.47 17.55
CA ALA A 937 -30.10 25.79 18.12
C ALA A 937 -29.37 25.99 19.45
N GLN A 938 -29.46 25.02 20.38
CA GLN A 938 -28.74 25.08 21.65
C GLN A 938 -27.22 25.12 21.49
N LEU A 939 -26.67 24.41 20.50
CA LEU A 939 -25.23 24.44 20.21
C LEU A 939 -24.79 25.79 19.66
N ARG A 940 -25.60 26.43 18.81
CA ARG A 940 -25.36 27.79 18.30
C ARG A 940 -25.40 28.83 19.41
N ASP A 941 -26.39 28.77 20.29
CA ASP A 941 -26.53 29.70 21.42
C ASP A 941 -25.33 29.61 22.37
N ARG A 942 -24.89 28.38 22.69
CA ARG A 942 -23.68 28.15 23.50
C ARG A 942 -22.41 28.68 22.83
N HIS A 943 -22.28 28.52 21.52
CA HIS A 943 -21.14 29.06 20.77
C HIS A 943 -21.15 30.61 20.75
N ALA A 944 -22.32 31.24 20.56
CA ALA A 944 -22.49 32.69 20.59
C ALA A 944 -22.20 33.29 21.98
N ALA A 945 -22.60 32.61 23.06
CA ALA A 945 -22.30 33.02 24.43
C ALA A 945 -20.79 33.01 24.72
N ARG A 946 -20.07 31.94 24.31
CA ARG A 946 -18.60 31.86 24.43
C ARG A 946 -17.86 32.92 23.62
N ALA A 947 -18.40 33.32 22.46
CA ALA A 947 -17.81 34.40 21.66
C ALA A 947 -17.98 35.77 22.33
N ARG A 948 -19.08 36.00 23.07
CA ARG A 948 -19.32 37.23 23.85
C ARG A 948 -18.46 37.33 25.12
N GLU A 949 -18.04 36.22 25.71
CA GLU A 949 -17.15 36.19 26.89
C GLU A 949 -15.67 36.48 26.60
N LYS A 950 -15.23 36.48 25.33
CA LYS A 950 -13.88 36.93 24.96
C LYS A 950 -13.78 38.47 25.10
N LYS A 951 -13.62 38.94 26.34
CA LYS A 951 -13.21 40.32 26.67
C LYS A 951 -11.92 40.65 25.92
N LEU A 952 -12.01 41.53 24.92
CA LEU A 952 -10.85 42.12 24.26
C LEU A 952 -10.13 43.03 25.25
N LEU A 953 -8.85 42.74 25.54
CA LEU A 953 -7.98 43.63 26.31
C LEU A 953 -7.57 44.82 25.44
N THR A 954 -7.66 46.03 25.98
CA THR A 954 -7.23 47.27 25.30
C THR A 954 -5.71 47.33 25.19
N LEU A 955 -5.20 47.84 24.07
CA LEU A 955 -3.76 47.92 23.70
C LEU A 955 -2.82 48.46 24.80
N GLY A 956 -3.31 49.23 25.77
CA GLY A 956 -2.52 49.75 26.90
C GLY A 956 -2.10 48.71 27.95
N SER A 957 -2.57 47.46 27.88
CA SER A 957 -2.28 46.42 28.90
C SER A 957 -1.24 45.38 28.48
N LEU A 958 -0.51 45.58 27.38
CA LEU A 958 0.54 44.65 26.93
C LEU A 958 1.89 44.99 27.60
N PRO A 959 2.59 44.03 28.24
CA PRO A 959 3.91 44.26 28.80
C PRO A 959 4.95 44.48 27.69
N VAL A 960 5.77 45.52 27.85
CA VAL A 960 6.79 45.96 26.89
C VAL A 960 7.86 44.88 26.69
N ILE A 961 7.89 44.26 25.50
CA ILE A 961 8.97 43.38 25.07
C ILE A 961 10.16 44.25 24.63
N ARG A 962 11.21 44.32 25.46
CA ARG A 962 12.48 44.95 25.09
C ARG A 962 13.24 44.07 24.09
N LEU A 963 13.29 44.47 22.82
CA LEU A 963 14.20 43.91 21.84
C LEU A 963 15.65 44.37 22.16
N ARG A 964 16.60 43.43 22.22
CA ARG A 964 18.04 43.75 22.26
C ARG A 964 18.53 44.15 20.86
N PRO A 965 19.41 45.14 20.71
CA PRO A 965 19.87 45.61 19.41
C PRO A 965 20.91 44.66 18.77
N ALA A 966 20.90 44.70 17.43
CA ALA A 966 21.63 43.96 16.39
C ALA A 966 22.92 43.22 16.75
#